data_AF-A0A2H0ALE7-F1
#
_entry.id   AF-A0A2H0ALE7-F1
#
_cell.length_a   1.000
_cell.length_b   1.000
_cell.length_c   1.000
_cell.angle_alpha   90.00
_cell.angle_beta   90.00
_cell.angle_gamma   90.00
#
_symmetry.space_group_name_H-M   'P 1'
#
loop_
_entity.id
_entity.type
_entity.pdbx_description
1 polymer ?
#
loop_
_entity_poly.entity_id
_entity_poly.type
_entity_poly.pdbx_seq_one_letter_code
_entity_poly.pdbx_strand_id
1 'polypeptide(L)'
;MNFFKRSAERVFLSLGIILGAVFSNAICSHPAPPPSQAQGARQAVKDISRLPRSKAGKTKPSPAPEKRPLTLLIGDFVLTVESYSDTGSNDPGHGTITGASGTAWLTFTSDVPTLAGPAEVTFQETPRLFSSEKVAPALGTTDRQLKKAPDATRFIEKEKATVKALGLAAKKDKAIISLREKDMTASGARLRPPKGEALLRFEDITISSISETGDKGRVTSGKAVFPAGTARPAKITLERAGFTIWIKAMEISPAASSASVTLTLPSGVGTPFSCTSPSLEIGAVTIRPDASFYAERPSNIFGPWIVGITGLVASGSGFTADFSSSMSPVGRPTSFKGLVLKEGTASGAGTNPSESNTGFMAAQYQFPEATITAAGFEAALKATVPFEFVMINPKGYRINAQDASVIISEGAVSSGVIGPGKVTLPIQAVRAEANPATDVQAAFTSLVIKHGMGLSGEVVFDPPNKISWGELTHPGSEIEVWNLTATTGYLYAPAEPLPTFSPDDGAAFLEWHPSSTPSIMLSEMETRAITGIVVGSIHMDDLVIFSGDRPTGNPITLRHVEGWIRIGGRGVDGDIRARPQNWNAPEPLGNKSRAGYVGGDSFDARIGIANKEKGAGFKFASSAVYDSEITGLINLKAPSEITGLAFSDMKCTSTADLAGGNIVLPSAGVTLGYWKLFLVPTGDPAKAGVMSARTGRIIFTAAGISETRHFEKPFRLTWGEMLADGNLGELFLDNNSYGQRFDKIKFSPSALALSKYTPGATDGYFATCGSIYINFFGSAFVNIRDARYDVESGKPYFGRSVTIPKTGMPKASPTNLHLHGNWDDLTGERLSTLDFPDADMDYNIKIQNGLTGTGAASVSFVHSDDLDATIEIRDESIDICMTSTSTHDVDMGLYARLGGLSHINGCIRIMGPTLQRLVLGGYLEKAVGTGTGILAPKTGQVVEVITSVTPNSCSFYASGDMLFSVAGAAVDLSGTVFLKKDFSRKSAEGDVTARINCNSVLGGLEGEGQVSWYADMVTQFLQGRLAVTVAGWTGGAGLEGGMFVGHNVPKAKAWVLQTTTGRFGVSQAQLPDTLTGIYGYGQVSFAVNWYIFGGGIELYAGLGAFSVAPPGLSSAWPDLAIIGLPYVLGSAGVCVHGEILGGLVSASGWCNLAMGGPVPITFEGTFGLEGCVLWVICASVDVTAGLGPGGFYIN
;
A
#
# COMPACT_ATOMS: atom_id res chain seq x y z
N MET A 1 -103.29 6.10 7.99
CA MET A 1 -102.62 5.27 9.03
C MET A 1 -102.29 3.86 8.50
N ASN A 2 -103.20 2.87 8.52
CA ASN A 2 -102.84 1.44 8.30
C ASN A 2 -102.08 1.10 7.01
N PHE A 3 -102.18 1.89 5.94
CA PHE A 3 -101.44 1.65 4.69
C PHE A 3 -99.93 1.95 4.80
N PHE A 4 -99.55 3.02 5.51
CA PHE A 4 -98.14 3.45 5.62
C PHE A 4 -97.31 2.54 6.53
N LYS A 5 -97.92 1.98 7.60
CA LYS A 5 -97.19 1.21 8.62
C LYS A 5 -96.49 -0.05 8.05
N ARG A 6 -97.09 -0.67 7.02
CA ARG A 6 -96.58 -1.92 6.41
C ARG A 6 -95.38 -1.75 5.48
N SER A 7 -95.05 -0.53 5.06
CA SER A 7 -93.93 -0.29 4.13
C SER A 7 -92.58 -0.20 4.85
N ALA A 8 -92.55 0.37 6.06
CA ALA A 8 -91.31 0.54 6.82
C ALA A 8 -90.75 -0.78 7.38
N GLU A 9 -91.61 -1.65 7.91
CA GLU A 9 -91.23 -2.93 8.54
C GLU A 9 -90.43 -3.87 7.62
N ARG A 10 -90.61 -3.77 6.30
CA ARG A 10 -89.96 -4.64 5.30
C ARG A 10 -88.52 -4.25 4.95
N VAL A 11 -88.08 -3.04 5.27
CA VAL A 11 -86.74 -2.54 4.88
C VAL A 11 -85.65 -2.99 5.86
N PHE A 12 -85.98 -3.08 7.15
CA PHE A 12 -84.99 -3.25 8.22
C PHE A 12 -84.56 -4.69 8.52
N LEU A 13 -85.32 -5.70 8.09
CA LEU A 13 -85.05 -7.10 8.48
C LEU A 13 -83.87 -7.75 7.72
N SER A 14 -83.44 -7.16 6.61
CA SER A 14 -82.57 -7.82 5.62
C SER A 14 -81.06 -7.68 5.86
N LEU A 15 -80.62 -6.88 6.84
CA LEU A 15 -79.23 -6.43 6.95
C LEU A 15 -78.31 -7.29 7.85
N GLY A 16 -78.84 -8.08 8.78
CA GLY A 16 -78.09 -8.48 9.99
C GLY A 16 -77.32 -9.82 9.98
N ILE A 17 -77.26 -10.56 8.87
CA ILE A 17 -76.98 -12.03 8.92
C ILE A 17 -75.50 -12.43 8.68
N ILE A 18 -74.61 -11.53 8.24
CA ILE A 18 -73.49 -11.94 7.36
C ILE A 18 -72.06 -12.04 8.01
N LEU A 19 -71.76 -11.44 9.18
CA LEU A 19 -70.40 -10.93 9.46
C LEU A 19 -69.60 -11.44 10.71
N GLY A 20 -69.54 -12.76 11.01
CA GLY A 20 -68.82 -13.24 12.23
C GLY A 20 -67.95 -14.50 12.16
N ALA A 21 -66.63 -14.38 11.90
CA ALA A 21 -65.62 -15.46 12.12
C ALA A 21 -64.11 -15.05 12.08
N VAL A 22 -63.25 -15.87 12.72
CA VAL A 22 -61.76 -16.05 12.58
C VAL A 22 -60.76 -15.03 13.23
N PHE A 23 -59.83 -15.51 14.12
CA PHE A 23 -58.34 -15.22 14.20
C PHE A 23 -57.58 -15.69 15.50
N SER A 24 -56.24 -16.04 15.47
CA SER A 24 -55.13 -15.83 16.52
C SER A 24 -53.78 -16.70 16.49
N ASN A 25 -52.61 -16.13 16.93
CA ASN A 25 -51.31 -16.70 17.53
C ASN A 25 -49.95 -17.03 16.75
N ALA A 26 -48.75 -17.04 17.45
CA ALA A 26 -47.30 -17.16 16.99
C ALA A 26 -46.24 -17.38 18.18
N ILE A 27 -44.86 -17.54 18.21
CA ILE A 27 -43.62 -17.88 17.37
C ILE A 27 -42.25 -18.02 18.22
N CYS A 28 -41.07 -18.48 17.68
CA CYS A 28 -39.59 -18.42 18.14
C CYS A 28 -38.91 -19.66 18.86
N SER A 29 -37.57 -19.89 19.17
CA SER A 29 -36.20 -19.23 19.13
C SER A 29 -34.93 -20.22 19.17
N HIS A 30 -33.61 -19.80 19.20
CA HIS A 30 -32.36 -20.62 18.86
C HIS A 30 -31.00 -20.55 19.77
N PRO A 31 -29.65 -20.66 19.36
CA PRO A 31 -28.55 -21.48 20.06
C PRO A 31 -27.04 -20.96 20.22
N ALA A 32 -26.00 -21.79 20.64
CA ALA A 32 -24.50 -21.85 20.27
C ALA A 32 -23.30 -22.09 21.35
N PRO A 33 -22.01 -22.53 21.00
CA PRO A 33 -20.79 -22.98 21.86
C PRO A 33 -19.35 -22.30 21.53
N PRO A 34 -18.02 -22.79 21.63
CA PRO A 34 -17.24 -24.02 22.12
C PRO A 34 -15.84 -23.96 23.01
N PRO A 35 -14.49 -24.06 22.61
CA PRO A 35 -13.36 -24.86 23.29
C PRO A 35 -11.84 -24.31 23.53
N SER A 36 -10.79 -25.11 23.96
CA SER A 36 -9.31 -24.71 24.23
C SER A 36 -8.06 -25.74 24.02
N GLN A 37 -6.84 -25.72 24.72
CA GLN A 37 -5.39 -26.00 24.23
C GLN A 37 -4.25 -26.90 25.00
N ALA A 38 -2.98 -27.13 24.42
CA ALA A 38 -1.51 -27.33 24.94
C ALA A 38 -0.73 -28.74 25.22
N GLN A 39 0.61 -28.97 25.58
CA GLN A 39 2.04 -28.80 24.99
C GLN A 39 3.31 -29.52 25.76
N GLY A 40 4.57 -29.83 25.20
CA GLY A 40 5.90 -30.19 25.94
C GLY A 40 7.20 -30.95 25.27
N ALA A 41 8.50 -30.95 25.79
CA ALA A 41 9.80 -31.70 25.30
C ALA A 41 11.22 -31.65 26.13
N ARG A 42 12.35 -32.47 25.88
CA ARG A 42 13.86 -32.43 26.34
C ARG A 42 14.82 -33.71 25.96
N GLN A 43 16.17 -34.04 26.20
CA GLN A 43 17.61 -33.49 26.45
C GLN A 43 18.84 -34.59 26.57
N ALA A 44 20.22 -34.34 26.55
CA ALA A 44 21.42 -35.35 26.57
C ALA A 44 22.94 -34.95 27.05
N VAL A 45 24.04 -35.84 27.05
CA VAL A 45 25.51 -35.76 27.63
C VAL A 45 26.61 -36.84 27.07
N LYS A 46 27.99 -37.13 27.19
CA LYS A 46 29.38 -36.93 27.93
C LYS A 46 30.72 -37.30 27.04
N ASP A 47 32.09 -37.62 27.29
CA ASP A 47 33.23 -37.82 28.33
C ASP A 47 34.79 -38.03 27.81
N ILE A 48 35.87 -38.28 28.68
CA ILE A 48 37.24 -39.05 28.55
C ILE A 48 38.76 -38.47 28.44
N SER A 49 39.92 -39.23 28.71
CA SER A 49 41.41 -38.77 28.81
C SER A 49 42.69 -39.78 28.93
N ARG A 50 44.04 -39.39 28.71
CA ARG A 50 45.40 -39.79 29.40
C ARG A 50 46.90 -39.56 28.81
N LEU A 51 48.07 -40.10 29.37
CA LEU A 51 49.48 -39.45 29.61
C LEU A 51 50.96 -40.18 29.31
N PRO A 52 52.21 -40.06 30.00
CA PRO A 52 53.64 -39.87 29.40
C PRO A 52 55.10 -40.36 30.04
N ARG A 53 56.34 -40.07 29.44
CA ARG A 53 57.84 -39.84 29.95
C ARG A 53 59.10 -40.87 30.01
N SER A 54 60.45 -40.47 29.99
CA SER A 54 61.76 -41.31 30.16
C SER A 54 63.23 -40.69 30.57
N LYS A 55 64.50 -41.11 30.11
CA LYS A 55 65.92 -41.00 30.79
C LYS A 55 67.35 -40.85 30.00
N ALA A 56 68.61 -40.84 30.63
CA ALA A 56 70.06 -40.61 30.07
C ALA A 56 71.43 -41.09 30.85
N GLY A 57 72.75 -40.82 30.43
CA GLY A 57 74.14 -41.32 30.98
C GLY A 57 75.55 -40.51 30.82
N LYS A 58 76.82 -40.92 31.26
CA LYS A 58 78.05 -40.03 31.64
C LYS A 58 79.59 -40.56 31.80
N THR A 59 80.72 -39.71 31.84
CA THR A 59 82.11 -39.74 32.61
C THR A 59 83.52 -39.16 32.03
N LYS A 60 84.76 -39.33 32.65
CA LYS A 60 85.95 -38.35 32.93
C LYS A 60 87.44 -38.49 32.28
N PRO A 61 88.47 -37.56 32.50
CA PRO A 61 89.77 -37.35 31.71
C PRO A 61 91.19 -37.12 32.43
N SER A 62 92.30 -36.68 31.72
CA SER A 62 93.65 -36.27 32.28
C SER A 62 94.60 -35.13 31.62
N PRO A 63 95.86 -35.29 31.03
CA PRO A 63 97.09 -34.41 31.27
C PRO A 63 97.91 -33.75 30.06
N ALA A 64 99.09 -33.06 30.26
CA ALA A 64 99.97 -32.37 29.21
C ALA A 64 101.41 -31.79 29.62
N PRO A 65 102.29 -31.30 28.68
CA PRO A 65 103.66 -30.68 28.89
C PRO A 65 103.90 -29.17 28.43
N GLU A 66 105.15 -28.78 28.03
CA GLU A 66 105.85 -27.43 27.98
C GLU A 66 105.42 -26.33 26.92
N LYS A 67 105.99 -25.11 26.97
CA LYS A 67 105.54 -23.84 26.31
C LYS A 67 106.51 -23.15 25.31
N ARG A 68 105.92 -22.45 24.33
CA ARG A 68 106.48 -21.42 23.40
C ARG A 68 105.49 -20.22 23.35
N PRO A 69 105.77 -19.09 22.65
CA PRO A 69 104.76 -18.04 22.44
C PRO A 69 103.49 -18.62 21.80
N LEU A 70 102.39 -18.58 22.54
CA LEU A 70 101.08 -19.08 22.15
C LEU A 70 100.26 -18.01 21.41
N THR A 71 100.70 -16.75 21.42
CA THR A 71 100.09 -15.65 20.67
C THR A 71 101.13 -14.87 19.89
N LEU A 72 100.81 -14.53 18.64
CA LEU A 72 101.61 -13.71 17.74
C LEU A 72 100.79 -12.47 17.33
N LEU A 73 101.45 -11.30 17.28
CA LEU A 73 100.90 -10.09 16.69
C LEU A 73 101.55 -9.83 15.33
N ILE A 74 100.81 -9.96 14.22
CA ILE A 74 101.32 -9.63 12.88
C ILE A 74 100.66 -8.32 12.45
N GLY A 75 101.42 -7.23 12.44
CA GLY A 75 100.83 -5.89 12.46
C GLY A 75 99.94 -5.75 13.70
N ASP A 76 98.69 -5.33 13.49
CA ASP A 76 97.69 -5.21 14.54
C ASP A 76 96.85 -6.50 14.77
N PHE A 77 97.04 -7.55 13.96
CA PHE A 77 96.25 -8.79 14.06
C PHE A 77 96.75 -9.72 15.17
N VAL A 78 95.82 -10.33 15.90
CA VAL A 78 96.12 -11.32 16.96
C VAL A 78 95.92 -12.74 16.43
N LEU A 79 96.97 -13.57 16.46
CA LEU A 79 96.93 -14.96 16.05
C LEU A 79 97.34 -15.87 17.22
N THR A 80 96.55 -16.89 17.54
CA THR A 80 96.86 -17.90 18.56
C THR A 80 97.50 -19.12 17.91
N VAL A 81 98.76 -19.44 18.23
CA VAL A 81 99.51 -20.52 17.56
C VAL A 81 98.88 -21.88 17.87
N GLU A 82 98.60 -22.64 16.81
CA GLU A 82 98.18 -24.05 16.91
C GLU A 82 99.40 -24.99 16.89
N SER A 83 100.34 -24.73 16.00
CA SER A 83 101.59 -25.49 15.91
C SER A 83 102.71 -24.67 15.26
N TYR A 84 103.95 -24.95 15.64
CA TYR A 84 105.11 -24.59 14.83
C TYR A 84 105.48 -25.82 13.98
N SER A 85 105.58 -25.65 12.66
CA SER A 85 106.15 -26.66 11.75
C SER A 85 107.67 -26.50 11.65
N ASP A 86 108.16 -25.28 11.81
CA ASP A 86 109.54 -24.95 12.15
C ASP A 86 109.52 -23.97 13.34
N THR A 87 110.22 -24.29 14.43
CA THR A 87 110.27 -23.40 15.59
C THR A 87 111.17 -22.18 15.40
N GLY A 88 111.90 -22.10 14.28
CA GLY A 88 112.85 -21.05 13.97
C GLY A 88 114.13 -21.10 14.83
N SER A 89 115.13 -20.32 14.42
CA SER A 89 116.30 -20.01 15.24
C SER A 89 115.93 -18.95 16.28
N ASN A 90 116.01 -19.31 17.56
CA ASN A 90 115.85 -18.37 18.66
C ASN A 90 117.18 -17.64 18.92
N ASP A 91 117.21 -16.32 18.76
CA ASP A 91 118.33 -15.47 19.16
C ASP A 91 118.13 -14.99 20.61
N PRO A 92 118.88 -15.55 21.58
CA PRO A 92 118.78 -15.17 22.98
C PRO A 92 119.39 -13.79 23.29
N GLY A 93 120.16 -13.19 22.38
CA GLY A 93 120.76 -11.86 22.56
C GLY A 93 119.78 -10.72 22.29
N HIS A 94 118.79 -10.94 21.42
CA HIS A 94 117.80 -9.93 21.02
C HIS A 94 116.34 -10.29 21.32
N GLY A 95 116.08 -11.47 21.90
CA GLY A 95 114.72 -11.91 22.26
C GLY A 95 113.85 -12.16 21.02
N THR A 96 114.47 -12.55 19.92
CA THR A 96 113.87 -12.68 18.59
C THR A 96 113.99 -14.10 18.05
N ILE A 97 112.88 -14.70 17.63
CA ILE A 97 112.87 -15.97 16.89
C ILE A 97 112.79 -15.66 15.40
N THR A 98 113.83 -16.00 14.63
CA THR A 98 113.87 -15.84 13.16
C THR A 98 113.55 -17.15 12.44
N GLY A 99 112.98 -17.07 11.23
CA GLY A 99 112.69 -18.25 10.40
C GLY A 99 111.55 -19.15 10.89
N ALA A 100 110.78 -18.74 11.90
CA ALA A 100 109.70 -19.58 12.43
C ALA A 100 108.60 -19.78 11.38
N SER A 101 108.06 -20.99 11.31
CA SER A 101 106.99 -21.36 10.38
C SER A 101 105.99 -22.30 11.05
N GLY A 102 104.72 -22.27 10.68
CA GLY A 102 103.70 -23.05 11.37
C GLY A 102 102.27 -22.62 11.05
N THR A 103 101.35 -22.92 11.97
CA THR A 103 99.94 -22.59 11.84
C THR A 103 99.40 -21.88 13.08
N ALA A 104 98.59 -20.84 12.86
CA ALA A 104 97.97 -20.06 13.93
C ALA A 104 96.51 -19.69 13.59
N TRP A 105 95.66 -19.74 14.61
CA TRP A 105 94.27 -19.29 14.56
C TRP A 105 94.21 -17.76 14.70
N LEU A 106 93.92 -17.08 13.61
CA LEU A 106 93.53 -15.67 13.65
C LEU A 106 92.24 -15.51 14.47
N THR A 107 92.16 -14.44 15.26
CA THR A 107 90.91 -13.99 15.89
C THR A 107 90.65 -12.54 15.52
N PHE A 108 89.47 -12.23 14.97
CA PHE A 108 89.06 -10.86 14.70
C PHE A 108 88.51 -10.19 15.97
N THR A 109 88.76 -8.88 16.14
CA THR A 109 88.14 -8.12 17.23
C THR A 109 86.66 -7.91 16.90
N SER A 110 85.78 -8.31 17.83
CA SER A 110 84.34 -8.19 17.69
C SER A 110 83.85 -6.86 18.24
N ASP A 111 83.02 -6.16 17.45
CA ASP A 111 82.22 -5.03 17.93
C ASP A 111 81.11 -5.54 18.86
N VAL A 112 81.46 -5.72 20.14
CA VAL A 112 80.48 -5.85 21.21
C VAL A 112 80.39 -4.49 21.91
N PRO A 113 79.23 -3.80 21.91
CA PRO A 113 79.09 -2.53 22.59
C PRO A 113 79.33 -2.70 24.09
N THR A 114 80.14 -1.82 24.68
CA THR A 114 80.40 -1.78 26.12
C THR A 114 79.13 -1.38 26.87
N LEU A 115 78.36 -2.38 27.29
CA LEU A 115 77.19 -2.24 28.16
C LEU A 115 77.60 -1.70 29.54
N ALA A 116 77.60 -0.38 29.66
CA ALA A 116 77.69 0.32 30.93
C ALA A 116 76.30 0.33 31.62
N GLY A 117 76.14 -0.49 32.65
CA GLY A 117 74.95 -0.53 33.50
C GLY A 117 74.07 -1.77 33.30
N PRO A 118 73.36 -2.21 34.35
CA PRO A 118 72.45 -3.36 34.26
C PRO A 118 71.13 -2.95 33.60
N ALA A 119 70.86 -3.49 32.40
CA ALA A 119 69.55 -3.44 31.75
C ALA A 119 68.86 -4.80 31.88
N GLU A 120 67.58 -4.82 32.24
CA GLU A 120 66.79 -6.05 32.29
C GLU A 120 66.50 -6.56 30.87
N VAL A 121 66.84 -7.82 30.59
CA VAL A 121 66.55 -8.47 29.31
C VAL A 121 65.21 -9.20 29.39
N THR A 122 64.14 -8.54 28.96
CA THR A 122 62.82 -9.15 28.84
C THR A 122 62.73 -9.94 27.53
N PHE A 123 62.65 -11.27 27.61
CA PHE A 123 62.47 -12.13 26.45
C PHE A 123 61.01 -12.11 25.96
N GLN A 124 60.80 -11.80 24.69
CA GLN A 124 59.49 -11.88 24.04
C GLN A 124 59.56 -12.76 22.79
N GLU A 125 59.07 -14.00 22.90
CA GLU A 125 59.04 -14.96 21.78
C GLU A 125 58.01 -14.54 20.74
N THR A 126 58.42 -14.47 19.47
CA THR A 126 57.51 -14.34 18.31
C THR A 126 57.69 -15.52 17.35
N PRO A 127 56.64 -16.31 17.07
CA PRO A 127 56.75 -17.42 16.14
C PRO A 127 56.79 -16.92 14.69
N ARG A 128 57.71 -17.46 13.87
CA ARG A 128 57.69 -17.32 12.41
C ARG A 128 57.29 -18.64 11.77
N LEU A 129 56.26 -18.61 10.94
CA LEU A 129 55.85 -19.75 10.11
C LEU A 129 56.67 -19.75 8.81
N PHE A 130 57.04 -20.94 8.33
CA PHE A 130 57.54 -21.14 6.97
C PHE A 130 56.67 -22.18 6.27
N SER A 131 56.05 -21.80 5.16
CA SER A 131 55.33 -22.69 4.26
C SER A 131 56.04 -22.76 2.91
N SER A 132 56.21 -23.98 2.38
CA SER A 132 56.74 -24.22 1.03
C SER A 132 55.85 -25.23 0.32
N GLU A 133 54.85 -24.73 -0.39
CA GLU A 133 53.93 -25.57 -1.17
C GLU A 133 54.29 -25.59 -2.66
N LYS A 134 54.17 -26.78 -3.26
CA LYS A 134 54.20 -26.95 -4.72
C LYS A 134 52.78 -26.90 -5.25
N VAL A 135 52.55 -26.06 -6.25
CA VAL A 135 51.26 -26.01 -6.97
C VAL A 135 51.17 -27.15 -8.00
N ALA A 136 50.05 -27.86 -8.02
CA ALA A 136 49.53 -28.59 -9.16
C ALA A 136 47.97 -28.56 -9.11
N PRO A 137 47.25 -28.46 -10.24
CA PRO A 137 45.86 -27.97 -10.22
C PRO A 137 44.78 -29.06 -10.37
N ALA A 138 43.56 -28.74 -9.90
CA ALA A 138 42.31 -29.41 -10.30
C ALA A 138 41.13 -28.42 -10.21
N LEU A 139 40.20 -28.49 -11.18
CA LEU A 139 38.91 -27.76 -11.17
C LEU A 139 37.82 -28.64 -10.53
N GLY A 140 36.71 -28.05 -10.04
CA GLY A 140 35.57 -28.83 -9.54
C GLY A 140 34.47 -28.02 -8.84
N THR A 141 33.69 -27.30 -9.63
CA THR A 141 32.46 -26.50 -9.34
C THR A 141 31.52 -26.88 -8.16
N THR A 142 30.69 -25.88 -7.80
CA THR A 142 29.29 -25.97 -7.28
C THR A 142 29.01 -26.35 -5.80
N ASP A 143 28.75 -25.31 -4.99
CA ASP A 143 27.40 -24.80 -4.62
C ASP A 143 27.04 -24.61 -3.12
N ARG A 144 26.18 -23.61 -2.95
CA ARG A 144 25.50 -23.07 -1.75
C ARG A 144 25.07 -24.08 -0.67
N GLN A 145 25.34 -23.75 0.61
CA GLN A 145 24.41 -23.01 1.49
C GLN A 145 24.89 -22.98 2.95
N LEU A 146 24.88 -21.79 3.59
CA LEU A 146 24.11 -21.52 4.81
C LEU A 146 24.18 -20.02 5.20
N LYS A 147 23.23 -19.56 6.03
CA LYS A 147 22.95 -18.13 6.26
C LYS A 147 23.32 -17.64 7.67
N LYS A 148 23.85 -16.40 7.69
CA LYS A 148 23.64 -15.33 8.69
C LYS A 148 24.10 -15.51 10.15
N ALA A 149 24.31 -14.32 10.73
CA ALA A 149 24.37 -13.96 12.14
C ALA A 149 25.75 -14.12 12.84
N PRO A 150 26.06 -13.24 13.81
CA PRO A 150 27.44 -12.79 14.01
C PRO A 150 28.06 -13.26 15.34
N ASP A 151 29.38 -13.12 15.44
CA ASP A 151 30.00 -12.40 16.57
C ASP A 151 31.48 -12.14 16.28
N ALA A 152 31.92 -10.91 16.54
CA ALA A 152 33.34 -10.60 16.69
C ALA A 152 33.85 -11.08 18.07
N THR A 153 35.16 -10.98 18.32
CA THR A 153 35.75 -11.14 19.66
C THR A 153 35.92 -12.58 20.19
N ARG A 154 36.15 -13.60 19.35
CA ARG A 154 36.57 -14.94 19.87
C ARG A 154 37.42 -15.85 18.96
N PHE A 155 38.57 -15.37 18.47
CA PHE A 155 39.44 -16.20 17.59
C PHE A 155 40.94 -16.32 17.94
N ILE A 156 41.43 -15.77 19.05
CA ILE A 156 42.84 -15.97 19.48
C ILE A 156 43.09 -17.37 20.10
N GLU A 157 42.05 -18.06 20.56
CA GLU A 157 42.19 -19.41 21.15
C GLU A 157 42.05 -20.57 20.13
N LYS A 158 41.58 -20.31 18.90
CA LYS A 158 41.17 -21.38 17.97
C LYS A 158 42.30 -21.93 17.09
N GLU A 159 43.36 -21.17 16.83
CA GLU A 159 44.51 -21.63 16.03
C GLU A 159 45.22 -22.85 16.63
N LYS A 160 45.30 -22.93 17.97
CA LYS A 160 45.91 -24.06 18.70
C LYS A 160 45.16 -25.38 18.52
N ALA A 161 43.93 -25.36 18.00
CA ALA A 161 43.16 -26.57 17.68
C ALA A 161 43.43 -27.07 16.24
N THR A 162 43.40 -26.18 15.24
CA THR A 162 43.50 -26.55 13.82
C THR A 162 44.83 -27.21 13.47
N VAL A 163 45.94 -26.70 14.01
CA VAL A 163 47.30 -27.28 13.82
C VAL A 163 47.40 -28.72 14.33
N LYS A 164 46.56 -29.12 15.29
CA LYS A 164 46.50 -30.50 15.81
C LYS A 164 45.56 -31.42 15.04
N ALA A 165 44.61 -30.87 14.27
CA ALA A 165 43.60 -31.63 13.54
C ALA A 165 44.08 -32.10 12.15
N LEU A 166 45.00 -31.36 11.50
CA LEU A 166 45.42 -31.62 10.12
C LEU A 166 46.43 -32.78 9.93
N GLY A 167 46.85 -33.46 11.00
CA GLY A 167 47.72 -34.64 10.91
C GLY A 167 49.14 -34.41 10.36
N LEU A 168 49.48 -33.18 9.97
CA LEU A 168 50.78 -32.81 9.42
C LEU A 168 51.89 -33.17 10.41
N ALA A 169 52.76 -34.08 10.01
CA ALA A 169 53.88 -34.52 10.80
C ALA A 169 54.88 -33.37 10.97
N ALA A 170 54.83 -32.71 12.13
CA ALA A 170 55.85 -31.77 12.56
C ALA A 170 57.21 -32.49 12.67
N LYS A 171 57.94 -32.53 11.56
CA LYS A 171 59.33 -32.97 11.50
C LYS A 171 60.11 -32.11 12.48
N LYS A 172 60.47 -32.69 13.62
CA LYS A 172 61.52 -32.15 14.49
C LYS A 172 62.86 -32.38 13.82
N ASP A 173 63.12 -31.62 12.76
CA ASP A 173 64.48 -31.41 12.29
C ASP A 173 65.23 -30.79 13.46
N LYS A 174 66.19 -31.55 13.98
CA LYS A 174 67.03 -31.12 15.09
C LYS A 174 68.01 -30.08 14.57
N ALA A 175 67.57 -28.83 14.49
CA ALA A 175 68.47 -27.69 14.58
C ALA A 175 69.24 -27.84 15.90
N ILE A 176 70.50 -28.28 15.84
CA ILE A 176 71.35 -28.47 17.02
C ILE A 176 71.86 -27.08 17.44
N ILE A 177 70.97 -26.28 18.02
CA ILE A 177 71.35 -25.08 18.77
C ILE A 177 71.90 -25.56 20.11
N SER A 178 73.19 -25.88 20.14
CA SER A 178 73.88 -26.37 21.33
C SER A 178 74.27 -25.21 22.27
N LEU A 179 73.30 -24.40 22.69
CA LEU A 179 73.46 -23.48 23.82
C LEU A 179 73.50 -24.32 25.12
N ARG A 180 74.71 -24.55 25.63
CA ARG A 180 74.96 -25.41 26.81
C ARG A 180 75.36 -24.59 28.03
N GLU A 181 74.48 -23.67 28.43
CA GLU A 181 74.66 -22.80 29.61
C GLU A 181 74.37 -23.51 30.95
N LYS A 182 74.30 -24.85 30.94
CA LYS A 182 74.15 -25.71 32.13
C LYS A 182 75.20 -26.82 32.16
N ASP A 183 76.43 -26.46 32.53
CA ASP A 183 77.44 -27.37 33.10
C ASP A 183 78.50 -26.65 33.97
N MET A 184 78.16 -25.48 34.52
CA MET A 184 79.05 -24.62 35.35
C MET A 184 79.40 -25.18 36.75
N THR A 185 78.97 -26.39 37.10
CA THR A 185 79.12 -26.98 38.45
C THR A 185 79.68 -28.41 38.46
N ALA A 186 80.59 -28.73 37.52
CA ALA A 186 81.28 -30.02 37.46
C ALA A 186 82.82 -29.87 37.39
N SER A 187 83.51 -30.11 38.50
CA SER A 187 84.96 -29.94 38.60
C SER A 187 85.76 -31.03 37.84
N GLY A 188 86.60 -30.58 36.89
CA GLY A 188 87.63 -31.41 36.26
C GLY A 188 87.68 -31.45 34.72
N ALA A 189 87.05 -30.52 34.00
CA ALA A 189 87.17 -30.43 32.54
C ALA A 189 88.04 -29.23 32.12
N ARG A 190 89.23 -29.48 31.56
CA ARG A 190 89.99 -28.45 30.83
C ARG A 190 89.31 -28.22 29.47
N LEU A 191 88.49 -27.18 29.38
CA LEU A 191 88.11 -26.62 28.08
C LEU A 191 89.38 -26.16 27.36
N ARG A 192 89.59 -26.60 26.12
CA ARG A 192 90.51 -25.91 25.21
C ARG A 192 89.89 -24.54 24.89
N PRO A 193 90.69 -23.47 24.70
CA PRO A 193 90.15 -22.21 24.20
C PRO A 193 89.45 -22.44 22.86
N PRO A 194 88.43 -21.63 22.51
CA PRO A 194 87.85 -21.69 21.17
C PRO A 194 88.95 -21.44 20.14
N LYS A 195 88.96 -22.27 19.09
CA LYS A 195 89.76 -21.99 17.89
C LYS A 195 89.16 -20.75 17.22
N GLY A 196 89.99 -19.80 16.81
CA GLY A 196 89.57 -18.56 16.15
C GLY A 196 88.94 -18.80 14.77
N GLU A 197 88.54 -17.74 14.08
CA GLU A 197 87.71 -17.87 12.87
C GLU A 197 88.46 -18.48 11.66
N ALA A 198 89.81 -18.44 11.66
CA ALA A 198 90.63 -18.88 10.52
C ALA A 198 91.99 -19.45 10.91
N LEU A 199 92.40 -20.55 10.27
CA LEU A 199 93.74 -21.13 10.42
C LEU A 199 94.66 -20.63 9.29
N LEU A 200 95.64 -19.81 9.65
CA LEU A 200 96.66 -19.29 8.74
C LEU A 200 97.93 -20.13 8.86
N ARG A 201 98.65 -20.31 7.75
CA ARG A 201 100.04 -20.79 7.74
C ARG A 201 100.96 -19.58 7.77
N PHE A 202 101.82 -19.48 8.78
CA PHE A 202 102.88 -18.48 8.83
C PHE A 202 104.20 -19.10 8.37
N GLU A 203 104.99 -18.33 7.60
CA GLU A 203 106.22 -18.79 6.97
C GLU A 203 107.30 -17.71 7.09
N ASP A 204 108.52 -18.16 7.44
CA ASP A 204 109.73 -17.36 7.58
C ASP A 204 109.54 -16.09 8.46
N ILE A 205 108.77 -16.22 9.56
CA ILE A 205 108.46 -15.07 10.42
C ILE A 205 109.58 -14.79 11.44
N THR A 206 109.80 -13.49 11.67
CA THR A 206 110.67 -12.99 12.74
C THR A 206 109.81 -12.47 13.89
N ILE A 207 109.92 -13.07 15.07
CA ILE A 207 109.08 -12.84 16.26
C ILE A 207 109.91 -12.22 17.39
N SER A 208 109.72 -10.94 17.70
CA SER A 208 110.22 -10.31 18.93
C SER A 208 109.31 -10.64 20.11
N SER A 209 109.85 -11.06 21.27
CA SER A 209 109.05 -11.24 22.49
C SER A 209 108.47 -9.91 22.99
N ILE A 210 107.22 -9.91 23.49
CA ILE A 210 106.52 -8.71 24.00
C ILE A 210 105.82 -8.93 25.35
N SER A 211 106.12 -10.03 26.05
CA SER A 211 105.55 -10.33 27.36
C SER A 211 106.56 -11.06 28.24
N GLU A 212 106.66 -10.65 29.51
CA GLU A 212 107.56 -11.27 30.51
C GLU A 212 107.28 -12.77 30.74
N THR A 213 106.05 -13.23 30.47
CA THR A 213 105.69 -14.66 30.57
C THR A 213 106.08 -15.50 29.35
N GLY A 214 106.64 -14.89 28.30
CA GLY A 214 106.98 -15.54 27.03
C GLY A 214 105.79 -16.03 26.19
N ASP A 215 104.54 -15.77 26.61
CA ASP A 215 103.34 -16.25 25.91
C ASP A 215 102.98 -15.45 24.66
N LYS A 216 103.47 -14.20 24.52
CA LYS A 216 103.17 -13.31 23.40
C LYS A 216 104.43 -12.81 22.69
N GLY A 217 104.41 -12.85 21.35
CA GLY A 217 105.40 -12.23 20.48
C GLY A 217 104.77 -11.26 19.47
N ARG A 218 105.53 -10.28 18.98
CA ARG A 218 105.20 -9.41 17.83
C ARG A 218 106.09 -9.78 16.66
N VAL A 219 105.48 -9.93 15.49
CA VAL A 219 106.14 -10.27 14.24
C VAL A 219 106.61 -9.00 13.54
N THR A 220 107.89 -8.97 13.15
CA THR A 220 108.57 -7.82 12.55
C THR A 220 108.99 -8.07 11.09
N SER A 221 109.06 -9.33 10.66
CA SER A 221 109.25 -9.75 9.26
C SER A 221 108.57 -11.09 8.98
N GLY A 222 108.44 -11.46 7.70
CA GLY A 222 107.71 -12.65 7.23
C GLY A 222 106.20 -12.42 7.08
N LYS A 223 105.44 -13.49 6.81
CA LYS A 223 103.99 -13.40 6.56
C LYS A 223 103.17 -14.61 7.02
N ALA A 224 101.85 -14.40 7.13
CA ALA A 224 100.86 -15.44 7.39
C ALA A 224 99.76 -15.45 6.32
N VAL A 225 99.46 -16.64 5.78
CA VAL A 225 98.57 -16.84 4.63
C VAL A 225 97.40 -17.77 4.97
N PHE A 226 96.19 -17.40 4.56
CA PHE A 226 94.99 -18.24 4.55
C PHE A 226 94.64 -18.64 3.11
N PRO A 227 94.19 -19.88 2.84
CA PRO A 227 94.12 -21.01 3.78
C PRO A 227 95.50 -21.66 4.01
N ALA A 228 95.68 -22.32 5.15
CA ALA A 228 96.92 -23.01 5.54
C ALA A 228 97.24 -24.30 4.72
N GLY A 229 96.78 -24.41 3.48
CA GLY A 229 96.81 -25.61 2.65
C GLY A 229 95.41 -26.21 2.45
N THR A 230 95.30 -27.54 2.39
CA THR A 230 94.03 -28.28 2.17
C THR A 230 93.15 -28.41 3.42
N ALA A 231 93.47 -27.66 4.49
CA ALA A 231 92.76 -27.72 5.77
C ALA A 231 91.37 -27.05 5.71
N ARG A 232 90.48 -27.46 6.64
CA ARG A 232 89.20 -26.77 6.88
C ARG A 232 89.40 -25.72 8.00
N PRO A 233 88.70 -24.57 7.97
CA PRO A 233 87.65 -24.19 7.01
C PRO A 233 88.21 -23.69 5.67
N ALA A 234 87.47 -23.96 4.57
CA ALA A 234 87.87 -23.56 3.21
C ALA A 234 87.54 -22.09 2.86
N LYS A 235 86.93 -21.35 3.80
CA LYS A 235 86.71 -19.90 3.77
C LYS A 235 86.53 -19.40 5.21
N ILE A 236 86.94 -18.16 5.48
CA ILE A 236 86.50 -17.45 6.69
C ILE A 236 85.07 -16.97 6.44
N THR A 237 84.23 -16.88 7.47
CA THR A 237 82.83 -16.40 7.38
C THR A 237 82.55 -15.52 8.59
N LEU A 238 82.24 -14.24 8.35
CA LEU A 238 82.05 -13.21 9.39
C LEU A 238 80.76 -12.44 9.11
N GLU A 239 80.00 -12.10 10.15
CA GLU A 239 78.82 -11.23 10.02
C GLU A 239 79.17 -9.78 10.42
N ARG A 240 78.85 -8.82 9.55
CA ARG A 240 79.02 -7.37 9.78
C ARG A 240 77.93 -6.57 9.06
N ALA A 241 77.27 -5.66 9.77
CA ALA A 241 76.25 -4.74 9.21
C ALA A 241 75.16 -5.42 8.33
N GLY A 242 74.77 -6.66 8.65
CA GLY A 242 73.79 -7.45 7.88
C GLY A 242 74.37 -8.25 6.69
N PHE A 243 75.66 -8.12 6.39
CA PHE A 243 76.35 -8.85 5.33
C PHE A 243 77.19 -10.00 5.90
N THR A 244 77.14 -11.16 5.24
CA THR A 244 78.11 -12.23 5.50
C THR A 244 79.34 -12.02 4.62
N ILE A 245 80.46 -11.64 5.24
CA ILE A 245 81.78 -11.53 4.61
C ILE A 245 82.38 -12.93 4.49
N TRP A 246 82.66 -13.39 3.26
CA TRP A 246 83.48 -14.57 3.00
C TRP A 246 84.89 -14.17 2.58
N ILE A 247 85.89 -14.75 3.22
CA ILE A 247 87.30 -14.55 2.85
C ILE A 247 87.82 -15.86 2.29
N LYS A 248 88.16 -15.87 1.00
CA LYS A 248 88.66 -17.07 0.28
C LYS A 248 90.18 -17.25 0.49
N ALA A 249 90.90 -16.14 0.54
CA ALA A 249 92.35 -16.09 0.78
C ALA A 249 92.70 -14.82 1.57
N MET A 250 93.76 -14.85 2.36
CA MET A 250 94.28 -13.69 3.10
C MET A 250 95.80 -13.77 3.18
N GLU A 251 96.49 -12.64 3.15
CA GLU A 251 97.92 -12.52 3.45
C GLU A 251 98.14 -11.36 4.43
N ILE A 252 98.64 -11.67 5.62
CA ILE A 252 98.99 -10.70 6.67
C ILE A 252 100.52 -10.61 6.77
N SER A 253 101.05 -9.40 6.68
CA SER A 253 102.45 -9.07 6.97
C SER A 253 102.51 -7.88 7.94
N PRO A 254 103.66 -7.61 8.59
CA PRO A 254 103.82 -6.46 9.48
C PRO A 254 103.62 -5.08 8.83
N ALA A 255 103.72 -4.99 7.50
CA ALA A 255 103.57 -3.74 6.74
C ALA A 255 102.22 -3.60 6.02
N ALA A 256 101.57 -4.71 5.66
CA ALA A 256 100.29 -4.72 4.95
C ALA A 256 99.51 -6.03 5.14
N SER A 257 98.19 -5.93 5.15
CA SER A 257 97.23 -7.02 5.32
C SER A 257 96.20 -7.00 4.18
N SER A 258 96.15 -8.06 3.37
CA SER A 258 95.26 -8.17 2.21
C SER A 258 94.34 -9.38 2.30
N ALA A 259 93.12 -9.27 1.78
CA ALA A 259 92.13 -10.34 1.77
C ALA A 259 91.35 -10.40 0.45
N SER A 260 91.15 -11.61 -0.08
CA SER A 260 90.21 -11.89 -1.18
C SER A 260 88.80 -12.03 -0.60
N VAL A 261 88.01 -10.97 -0.73
CA VAL A 261 86.67 -10.85 -0.14
C VAL A 261 85.56 -11.11 -1.15
N THR A 262 84.56 -11.87 -0.73
CA THR A 262 83.24 -11.99 -1.37
C THR A 262 82.18 -11.68 -0.33
N LEU A 263 81.30 -10.72 -0.60
CA LEU A 263 80.16 -10.42 0.27
C LEU A 263 78.97 -11.29 -0.13
N THR A 264 78.21 -11.74 0.87
CA THR A 264 76.83 -12.22 0.70
C THR A 264 75.90 -11.09 1.13
N LEU A 265 74.89 -10.75 0.32
CA LEU A 265 74.03 -9.59 0.56
C LEU A 265 72.94 -9.89 1.62
N PRO A 266 72.48 -8.85 2.37
CA PRO A 266 71.47 -8.99 3.41
C PRO A 266 70.12 -9.50 2.91
N SER A 267 69.30 -10.00 3.84
CA SER A 267 67.89 -10.28 3.61
C SER A 267 67.17 -9.01 3.13
N GLY A 268 66.55 -9.08 1.96
CA GLY A 268 66.06 -7.90 1.23
C GLY A 268 66.68 -7.77 -0.16
N VAL A 269 67.75 -8.52 -0.46
CA VAL A 269 68.31 -8.68 -1.81
C VAL A 269 68.49 -10.17 -2.11
N GLY A 270 68.01 -10.63 -3.27
CA GLY A 270 67.91 -12.05 -3.64
C GLY A 270 68.59 -12.41 -4.96
N THR A 271 68.95 -13.67 -5.14
CA THR A 271 69.28 -14.24 -6.46
C THR A 271 68.02 -14.41 -7.31
N PRO A 272 68.07 -14.09 -8.62
CA PRO A 272 67.02 -14.45 -9.55
C PRO A 272 66.70 -15.96 -9.50
N PHE A 273 65.41 -16.28 -9.53
CA PHE A 273 64.85 -17.65 -9.64
C PHE A 273 65.26 -18.67 -8.57
N SER A 274 66.05 -18.29 -7.56
CA SER A 274 66.60 -19.24 -6.57
C SER A 274 66.47 -18.81 -5.10
N CYS A 275 66.01 -17.58 -4.82
CA CYS A 275 65.66 -17.09 -3.48
C CYS A 275 66.77 -17.21 -2.42
N THR A 276 68.02 -17.35 -2.85
CA THR A 276 69.20 -17.34 -1.98
C THR A 276 69.77 -15.92 -1.88
N SER A 277 70.49 -15.62 -0.79
CA SER A 277 71.23 -14.36 -0.72
C SER A 277 72.34 -14.34 -1.80
N PRO A 278 72.39 -13.32 -2.68
CA PRO A 278 73.36 -13.26 -3.75
C PRO A 278 74.75 -12.89 -3.22
N SER A 279 75.79 -13.23 -3.99
CA SER A 279 77.18 -12.95 -3.66
C SER A 279 77.81 -11.94 -4.62
N LEU A 280 78.53 -10.95 -4.08
CA LEU A 280 79.33 -9.98 -4.82
C LEU A 280 80.83 -10.19 -4.54
N GLU A 281 81.65 -10.34 -5.59
CA GLU A 281 83.09 -10.48 -5.43
C GLU A 281 83.80 -9.11 -5.40
N ILE A 282 84.43 -8.80 -4.28
CA ILE A 282 85.15 -7.53 -4.05
C ILE A 282 86.62 -7.65 -4.51
N GLY A 283 87.14 -8.88 -4.58
CA GLY A 283 88.53 -9.16 -4.90
C GLY A 283 89.48 -8.84 -3.74
N ALA A 284 90.71 -8.46 -4.03
CA ALA A 284 91.72 -8.13 -3.03
C ALA A 284 91.47 -6.75 -2.38
N VAL A 285 91.33 -6.71 -1.05
CA VAL A 285 91.13 -5.49 -0.24
C VAL A 285 92.14 -5.43 0.90
N THR A 286 92.49 -4.23 1.35
CA THR A 286 93.20 -4.06 2.63
C THR A 286 92.21 -4.28 3.79
N ILE A 287 92.54 -5.20 4.70
CA ILE A 287 91.68 -5.59 5.82
C ILE A 287 92.33 -5.28 7.18
N ARG A 288 91.53 -4.94 8.18
CA ARG A 288 91.96 -4.65 9.57
C ARG A 288 91.46 -5.70 10.58
N PRO A 289 91.98 -5.71 11.84
CA PRO A 289 91.62 -6.70 12.86
C PRO A 289 90.15 -6.71 13.29
N ASP A 290 89.45 -5.59 13.14
CA ASP A 290 87.99 -5.44 13.34
C ASP A 290 87.15 -6.09 12.22
N ALA A 291 87.82 -6.65 11.21
CA ALA A 291 87.31 -7.06 9.90
C ALA A 291 86.86 -5.90 9.00
N SER A 292 87.23 -4.65 9.33
CA SER A 292 86.91 -3.50 8.49
C SER A 292 87.77 -3.46 7.22
N PHE A 293 87.17 -2.96 6.15
CA PHE A 293 87.82 -2.70 4.86
C PHE A 293 87.06 -1.60 4.10
N TYR A 294 87.75 -0.95 3.16
CA TYR A 294 87.16 -0.06 2.16
C TYR A 294 87.62 -0.52 0.78
N ALA A 295 86.72 -0.63 -0.19
CA ALA A 295 87.05 -1.10 -1.53
C ALA A 295 86.19 -0.42 -2.60
N GLU A 296 86.85 0.36 -3.46
CA GLU A 296 86.24 1.02 -4.61
C GLU A 296 86.53 0.24 -5.90
N ARG A 297 85.51 0.06 -6.74
CA ARG A 297 85.50 -0.81 -7.92
C ARG A 297 84.68 -0.18 -9.05
N PRO A 298 85.16 0.93 -9.65
CA PRO A 298 84.35 1.75 -10.56
C PRO A 298 83.95 1.06 -11.88
N SER A 299 84.66 0.00 -12.28
CA SER A 299 84.40 -0.75 -13.53
C SER A 299 83.91 -2.18 -13.32
N ASN A 300 83.77 -2.66 -12.08
CA ASN A 300 83.26 -4.01 -11.82
C ASN A 300 81.74 -4.05 -11.99
N ILE A 301 81.24 -5.12 -12.61
CA ILE A 301 79.80 -5.39 -12.71
C ILE A 301 79.20 -5.84 -11.37
N PHE A 302 77.91 -5.57 -11.19
CA PHE A 302 77.09 -6.07 -10.08
C PHE A 302 75.70 -6.50 -10.58
N GLY A 303 74.98 -7.28 -9.76
CA GLY A 303 73.74 -7.95 -10.17
C GLY A 303 74.00 -9.17 -11.08
N PRO A 304 72.94 -9.74 -11.70
CA PRO A 304 71.53 -9.42 -11.50
C PRO A 304 71.01 -9.88 -10.13
N TRP A 305 70.29 -9.02 -9.41
CA TRP A 305 69.73 -9.30 -8.08
C TRP A 305 68.25 -8.89 -8.01
N ILE A 306 67.39 -9.72 -7.42
CA ILE A 306 66.00 -9.33 -7.09
C ILE A 306 66.01 -8.40 -5.87
N VAL A 307 65.28 -7.28 -5.98
CA VAL A 307 65.09 -6.30 -4.92
C VAL A 307 63.84 -6.65 -4.09
N GLY A 308 64.07 -7.25 -2.92
CA GLY A 308 63.06 -7.63 -1.93
C GLY A 308 61.81 -8.31 -2.52
N ILE A 309 60.64 -7.74 -2.21
CA ILE A 309 59.34 -8.22 -2.70
C ILE A 309 58.86 -7.50 -3.98
N THR A 310 59.65 -6.56 -4.51
CA THR A 310 59.23 -5.71 -5.64
C THR A 310 59.27 -6.42 -7.00
N GLY A 311 59.97 -7.56 -7.08
CA GLY A 311 60.23 -8.30 -8.31
C GLY A 311 61.28 -7.66 -9.23
N LEU A 312 61.69 -6.40 -9.00
CA LEU A 312 62.70 -5.70 -9.79
C LEU A 312 64.04 -6.45 -9.75
N VAL A 313 64.62 -6.73 -10.92
CA VAL A 313 65.98 -7.25 -11.05
C VAL A 313 66.93 -6.08 -11.33
N ALA A 314 67.83 -5.81 -10.39
CA ALA A 314 68.83 -4.74 -10.48
C ALA A 314 70.21 -5.27 -10.90
N SER A 315 70.90 -4.53 -11.77
CA SER A 315 72.26 -4.81 -12.26
C SER A 315 72.93 -3.53 -12.77
N GLY A 316 74.27 -3.51 -12.84
CA GLY A 316 75.00 -2.33 -13.30
C GLY A 316 76.52 -2.49 -13.18
N SER A 317 77.21 -1.35 -13.13
CA SER A 317 78.66 -1.28 -12.99
C SER A 317 79.10 -0.15 -12.07
N GLY A 318 80.17 -0.39 -11.31
CA GLY A 318 80.69 0.55 -10.34
C GLY A 318 80.08 0.34 -8.96
N PHE A 319 80.90 -0.03 -7.98
CA PHE A 319 80.50 -0.07 -6.58
C PHE A 319 81.62 0.32 -5.62
N THR A 320 81.23 0.79 -4.44
CA THR A 320 82.09 1.03 -3.29
C THR A 320 81.56 0.21 -2.12
N ALA A 321 82.37 -0.68 -1.58
CA ALA A 321 82.09 -1.38 -0.33
C ALA A 321 82.77 -0.64 0.82
N ASP A 322 81.98 -0.15 1.77
CA ASP A 322 82.47 0.49 2.98
C ASP A 322 82.04 -0.28 4.23
N PHE A 323 83.02 -0.89 4.88
CA PHE A 323 82.92 -1.46 6.22
C PHE A 323 83.95 -0.78 7.16
N SER A 324 84.54 0.34 6.75
CA SER A 324 85.69 1.00 7.38
C SER A 324 85.30 1.82 8.60
N SER A 325 86.03 1.64 9.70
CA SER A 325 85.94 2.49 10.90
C SER A 325 86.52 3.90 10.71
N SER A 326 87.25 4.17 9.61
CA SER A 326 87.97 5.44 9.40
C SER A 326 87.88 6.02 7.97
N MET A 327 86.98 5.51 7.14
CA MET A 327 86.69 6.04 5.80
C MET A 327 85.18 6.01 5.58
N SER A 328 84.70 6.75 4.58
CA SER A 328 83.30 6.71 4.12
C SER A 328 83.24 7.23 2.67
N PRO A 329 82.32 6.75 1.82
CA PRO A 329 82.09 7.33 0.49
C PRO A 329 81.71 8.82 0.56
N VAL A 330 82.06 9.59 -0.48
CA VAL A 330 81.73 11.02 -0.57
C VAL A 330 80.23 11.24 -0.38
N GLY A 331 79.86 12.11 0.56
CA GLY A 331 78.46 12.43 0.87
C GLY A 331 77.78 11.47 1.89
N ARG A 332 78.45 10.41 2.35
CA ARG A 332 77.92 9.50 3.39
C ARG A 332 78.61 9.75 4.74
N PRO A 333 77.91 9.59 5.89
CA PRO A 333 78.52 9.72 7.21
C PRO A 333 79.43 8.53 7.52
N THR A 334 80.36 8.68 8.47
CA THR A 334 81.26 7.58 8.90
C THR A 334 80.54 6.40 9.57
N SER A 335 79.30 6.59 10.00
CA SER A 335 78.40 5.55 10.52
C SER A 335 77.74 4.69 9.43
N PHE A 336 77.78 5.09 8.15
CA PHE A 336 77.29 4.27 7.04
C PHE A 336 78.13 2.99 6.91
N LYS A 337 77.52 1.81 6.78
CA LYS A 337 78.23 0.55 6.48
C LYS A 337 77.41 -0.29 5.51
N GLY A 338 78.04 -0.75 4.43
CA GLY A 338 77.38 -1.48 3.35
C GLY A 338 77.98 -1.21 1.96
N LEU A 339 77.13 -1.22 0.94
CA LEU A 339 77.51 -0.95 -0.45
C LEU A 339 76.89 0.35 -0.96
N VAL A 340 77.67 1.12 -1.71
CA VAL A 340 77.19 2.17 -2.61
C VAL A 340 77.40 1.68 -4.04
N LEU A 341 76.32 1.39 -4.76
CA LEU A 341 76.30 1.07 -6.18
C LEU A 341 76.21 2.38 -6.96
N LYS A 342 76.92 2.51 -8.08
CA LYS A 342 76.88 3.71 -8.93
C LYS A 342 75.82 3.55 -10.02
N GLU A 343 76.23 3.52 -11.28
CA GLU A 343 75.29 3.44 -12.40
C GLU A 343 74.70 2.02 -12.52
N GLY A 344 73.38 1.94 -12.61
CA GLY A 344 72.69 0.68 -12.83
C GLY A 344 71.29 0.83 -13.38
N THR A 345 70.75 -0.33 -13.78
CA THR A 345 69.40 -0.51 -14.27
C THR A 345 68.61 -1.43 -13.35
N ALA A 346 67.29 -1.28 -13.33
CA ALA A 346 66.37 -2.19 -12.66
C ALA A 346 65.15 -2.47 -13.53
N SER A 347 64.69 -3.72 -13.62
CA SER A 347 63.43 -4.06 -14.30
C SER A 347 62.83 -5.37 -13.80
N GLY A 348 61.51 -5.40 -13.68
CA GLY A 348 60.71 -6.59 -13.38
C GLY A 348 60.18 -7.32 -14.63
N ALA A 349 60.64 -6.99 -15.84
CA ALA A 349 60.11 -7.57 -17.08
C ALA A 349 60.23 -9.12 -17.16
N GLY A 350 61.16 -9.72 -16.40
CA GLY A 350 61.32 -11.18 -16.29
C GLY A 350 60.64 -11.83 -15.08
N THR A 351 59.89 -11.07 -14.28
CA THR A 351 59.30 -11.50 -12.99
C THR A 351 57.83 -11.10 -12.83
N ASN A 352 57.37 -10.04 -13.50
CA ASN A 352 56.01 -9.54 -13.46
C ASN A 352 55.13 -10.27 -14.51
N PRO A 353 53.94 -10.80 -14.17
CA PRO A 353 53.04 -11.41 -15.14
C PRO A 353 52.43 -10.39 -16.13
N SER A 354 51.91 -10.90 -17.26
CA SER A 354 51.34 -10.07 -18.33
C SER A 354 50.08 -9.29 -17.97
N GLU A 355 49.37 -9.71 -16.91
CA GLU A 355 48.32 -8.93 -16.26
C GLU A 355 48.72 -8.73 -14.79
N SER A 356 48.91 -7.48 -14.38
CA SER A 356 49.42 -7.13 -13.05
C SER A 356 49.07 -5.68 -12.70
N ASN A 357 48.52 -5.46 -11.50
CA ASN A 357 48.31 -4.10 -11.00
C ASN A 357 49.62 -3.40 -10.62
N THR A 358 50.68 -4.16 -10.30
CA THR A 358 52.05 -3.66 -10.13
C THR A 358 52.85 -3.70 -11.45
N GLY A 359 52.16 -3.75 -12.60
CA GLY A 359 52.75 -3.88 -13.93
C GLY A 359 53.78 -2.79 -14.27
N PHE A 360 53.70 -1.62 -13.65
CA PHE A 360 54.73 -0.58 -13.76
C PHE A 360 56.13 -1.04 -13.33
N MET A 361 56.25 -2.01 -12.41
CA MET A 361 57.54 -2.63 -12.06
C MET A 361 58.19 -3.37 -13.24
N ALA A 362 57.46 -3.69 -14.31
CA ALA A 362 58.03 -4.28 -15.54
C ALA A 362 58.78 -3.26 -16.42
N ALA A 363 58.68 -1.95 -16.16
CA ALA A 363 59.39 -0.92 -16.92
C ALA A 363 60.92 -1.06 -16.81
N GLN A 364 61.64 -0.36 -17.69
CA GLN A 364 63.10 -0.23 -17.61
C GLN A 364 63.43 1.02 -16.80
N TYR A 365 64.03 0.83 -15.63
CA TYR A 365 64.50 1.91 -14.77
C TYR A 365 66.03 2.02 -14.80
N GLN A 366 66.53 3.23 -14.58
CA GLN A 366 67.92 3.56 -14.23
C GLN A 366 68.00 4.16 -12.82
N PHE A 367 69.17 4.03 -12.20
CA PHE A 367 69.57 4.78 -11.01
C PHE A 367 71.02 5.29 -11.14
N PRO A 368 71.32 6.53 -10.71
CA PRO A 368 72.68 7.09 -10.73
C PRO A 368 73.52 6.69 -9.49
N GLU A 369 72.85 6.36 -8.39
CA GLU A 369 73.41 5.75 -7.19
C GLU A 369 72.31 4.95 -6.48
N ALA A 370 72.67 3.82 -5.88
CA ALA A 370 71.83 3.05 -4.97
C ALA A 370 72.65 2.57 -3.76
N THR A 371 72.02 2.38 -2.61
CA THR A 371 72.67 1.83 -1.41
C THR A 371 72.13 0.46 -1.05
N ILE A 372 73.00 -0.39 -0.49
CA ILE A 372 72.59 -1.60 0.22
C ILE A 372 73.14 -1.52 1.64
N THR A 373 72.24 -1.60 2.62
CA THR A 373 72.52 -1.53 4.06
C THR A 373 71.95 -2.78 4.74
N ALA A 374 72.11 -2.90 6.07
CA ALA A 374 71.49 -3.97 6.85
C ALA A 374 69.97 -4.11 6.65
N ALA A 375 69.29 -3.03 6.25
CA ALA A 375 67.85 -3.01 6.00
C ALA A 375 67.44 -3.47 4.59
N GLY A 376 68.38 -3.60 3.65
CA GLY A 376 68.12 -4.01 2.27
C GLY A 376 68.63 -3.00 1.25
N PHE A 377 67.95 -2.91 0.10
CA PHE A 377 68.30 -2.04 -1.04
C PHE A 377 67.50 -0.73 -1.00
N GLU A 378 68.17 0.37 -1.33
CA GLU A 378 67.67 1.74 -1.32
C GLU A 378 68.04 2.43 -2.65
N ALA A 379 67.07 3.00 -3.38
CA ALA A 379 67.36 3.71 -4.63
C ALA A 379 66.25 4.69 -5.03
N ALA A 380 66.62 5.76 -5.73
CA ALA A 380 65.70 6.53 -6.56
C ALA A 380 65.80 6.01 -8.00
N LEU A 381 64.77 5.30 -8.45
CA LEU A 381 64.66 4.72 -9.79
C LEU A 381 63.89 5.68 -10.71
N LYS A 382 64.37 5.89 -11.94
CA LYS A 382 63.63 6.62 -12.99
C LYS A 382 63.52 5.79 -14.28
N ALA A 383 62.34 5.78 -14.89
CA ALA A 383 62.10 5.08 -16.15
C ALA A 383 62.86 5.73 -17.32
N THR A 384 63.36 4.90 -18.25
CA THR A 384 64.13 5.34 -19.42
C THR A 384 63.33 5.40 -20.71
N VAL A 385 62.21 4.68 -20.77
CA VAL A 385 61.33 4.55 -21.94
C VAL A 385 59.87 4.53 -21.51
N PRO A 386 58.93 4.99 -22.36
CA PRO A 386 57.51 4.76 -22.16
C PRO A 386 57.19 3.27 -22.04
N PHE A 387 56.22 2.93 -21.19
CA PHE A 387 55.86 1.55 -20.88
C PHE A 387 54.34 1.39 -20.76
N GLU A 388 53.89 0.15 -20.88
CA GLU A 388 52.48 -0.21 -20.82
C GLU A 388 52.27 -1.49 -20.03
N PHE A 389 51.16 -1.58 -19.28
CA PHE A 389 50.75 -2.79 -18.58
C PHE A 389 49.23 -2.92 -18.50
N VAL A 390 48.74 -4.16 -18.36
CA VAL A 390 47.32 -4.48 -18.20
C VAL A 390 47.04 -4.83 -16.74
N MET A 391 46.01 -4.24 -16.16
CA MET A 391 45.58 -4.52 -14.78
C MET A 391 44.77 -5.82 -14.69
N ILE A 392 44.87 -6.46 -13.52
CA ILE A 392 44.12 -7.67 -13.16
C ILE A 392 42.92 -7.36 -12.25
N ASN A 393 42.92 -6.23 -11.50
CA ASN A 393 41.80 -5.80 -10.67
C ASN A 393 41.56 -4.27 -10.69
N PRO A 394 40.49 -3.78 -11.35
CA PRO A 394 39.63 -4.50 -12.28
C PRO A 394 40.43 -5.02 -13.50
N LYS A 395 40.04 -6.19 -14.00
CA LYS A 395 40.65 -6.81 -15.19
C LYS A 395 40.40 -5.95 -16.43
N GLY A 396 41.40 -5.87 -17.31
CA GLY A 396 41.25 -5.36 -18.68
C GLY A 396 41.51 -3.87 -18.87
N TYR A 397 41.77 -3.14 -17.79
CA TYR A 397 42.33 -1.78 -17.87
C TYR A 397 43.76 -1.84 -18.39
N ARG A 398 44.15 -0.89 -19.25
CA ARG A 398 45.49 -0.79 -19.83
C ARG A 398 46.08 0.58 -19.53
N ILE A 399 47.19 0.65 -18.80
CA ILE A 399 47.86 1.89 -18.42
C ILE A 399 49.10 2.05 -19.29
N ASN A 400 49.19 3.15 -20.03
CA ASN A 400 50.35 3.57 -20.82
C ASN A 400 50.93 4.84 -20.19
N ALA A 401 52.22 4.83 -19.82
CA ALA A 401 52.89 5.94 -19.15
C ALA A 401 54.20 6.30 -19.84
N GLN A 402 54.50 7.60 -19.92
CA GLN A 402 55.68 8.13 -20.62
C GLN A 402 56.92 8.21 -19.71
N ASP A 403 56.72 8.35 -18.40
CA ASP A 403 57.76 8.43 -17.38
C ASP A 403 57.25 7.82 -16.07
N ALA A 404 58.17 7.43 -15.17
CA ALA A 404 57.89 6.96 -13.83
C ALA A 404 59.11 7.16 -12.92
N SER A 405 58.85 7.53 -11.67
CA SER A 405 59.85 7.61 -10.60
C SER A 405 59.41 6.74 -9.42
N VAL A 406 60.30 5.87 -8.93
CA VAL A 406 60.02 4.93 -7.84
C VAL A 406 61.11 5.03 -6.80
N ILE A 407 60.73 5.24 -5.54
CA ILE A 407 61.65 5.23 -4.42
C ILE A 407 61.57 3.86 -3.75
N ILE A 408 62.72 3.17 -3.71
CA ILE A 408 62.91 1.94 -2.97
C ILE A 408 63.60 2.26 -1.65
N SER A 409 63.08 1.71 -0.55
CA SER A 409 63.68 1.77 0.78
C SER A 409 63.51 0.40 1.44
N GLU A 410 64.54 -0.09 2.15
CA GLU A 410 64.51 -1.40 2.84
C GLU A 410 64.14 -2.59 1.93
N GLY A 411 64.44 -2.49 0.62
CA GLY A 411 64.05 -3.49 -0.38
C GLY A 411 62.57 -3.50 -0.79
N ALA A 412 61.77 -2.50 -0.38
CA ALA A 412 60.36 -2.33 -0.73
C ALA A 412 60.09 -0.96 -1.39
N VAL A 413 58.98 -0.84 -2.12
CA VAL A 413 58.54 0.46 -2.67
C VAL A 413 57.94 1.30 -1.54
N SER A 414 58.63 2.39 -1.17
CA SER A 414 58.14 3.33 -0.15
C SER A 414 57.14 4.32 -0.73
N SER A 415 57.39 4.79 -1.95
CA SER A 415 56.59 5.81 -2.64
C SER A 415 57.02 5.95 -4.11
N GLY A 416 56.23 6.67 -4.91
CA GLY A 416 56.62 7.05 -6.27
C GLY A 416 55.47 7.66 -7.06
N VAL A 417 55.69 7.84 -8.36
CA VAL A 417 54.70 8.38 -9.31
C VAL A 417 54.90 7.78 -10.69
N ILE A 418 53.81 7.52 -11.42
CA ILE A 418 53.83 7.25 -12.87
C ILE A 418 53.07 8.34 -13.61
N GLY A 419 53.59 8.80 -14.75
CA GLY A 419 52.96 9.83 -15.58
C GLY A 419 53.94 10.85 -16.18
N PRO A 420 53.50 11.65 -17.16
CA PRO A 420 52.14 11.67 -17.72
C PRO A 420 51.82 10.43 -18.56
N GLY A 421 50.54 10.16 -18.80
CA GLY A 421 50.10 8.96 -19.50
C GLY A 421 48.60 8.93 -19.82
N LYS A 422 48.12 7.77 -20.25
CA LYS A 422 46.71 7.47 -20.46
C LYS A 422 46.34 6.10 -19.89
N VAL A 423 45.11 5.99 -19.41
CA VAL A 423 44.46 4.73 -19.08
C VAL A 423 43.34 4.46 -20.09
N THR A 424 43.44 3.31 -20.76
CA THR A 424 42.43 2.79 -21.69
C THR A 424 41.51 1.83 -20.94
N LEU A 425 40.20 2.00 -21.13
CA LEU A 425 39.17 1.30 -20.36
C LEU A 425 38.75 -0.02 -21.03
N PRO A 426 38.16 -0.98 -20.30
CA PRO A 426 37.71 -2.23 -20.88
C PRO A 426 36.53 -2.01 -21.83
N ILE A 427 36.68 -2.40 -23.10
CA ILE A 427 35.62 -2.33 -24.14
C ILE A 427 34.37 -3.17 -23.84
N GLN A 428 34.47 -4.09 -22.87
CA GLN A 428 33.35 -4.88 -22.31
C GLN A 428 32.62 -4.17 -21.16
N ALA A 429 33.14 -3.04 -20.68
CA ALA A 429 32.53 -2.23 -19.64
C ALA A 429 31.95 -0.92 -20.20
N VAL A 430 32.72 -0.24 -21.05
CA VAL A 430 32.35 1.05 -21.67
C VAL A 430 32.94 1.23 -23.06
N ARG A 431 32.30 2.05 -23.90
CA ARG A 431 32.72 2.43 -25.26
C ARG A 431 32.59 3.93 -25.49
N ALA A 432 33.18 4.44 -26.57
CA ALA A 432 33.01 5.83 -26.99
C ALA A 432 31.82 5.97 -27.95
N GLU A 433 30.87 6.85 -27.63
CA GLU A 433 29.58 7.08 -28.35
C GLU A 433 29.69 7.16 -29.88
N ALA A 434 30.81 7.67 -30.41
CA ALA A 434 30.99 7.88 -31.85
C ALA A 434 31.36 6.62 -32.66
N ASN A 435 31.88 5.55 -32.02
CA ASN A 435 32.32 4.35 -32.72
C ASN A 435 32.47 3.14 -31.76
N PRO A 436 31.66 2.08 -31.90
CA PRO A 436 31.73 0.87 -31.07
C PRO A 436 33.10 0.15 -31.04
N ALA A 437 33.97 0.40 -32.02
CA ALA A 437 35.32 -0.16 -32.09
C ALA A 437 36.42 0.72 -31.45
N THR A 438 36.05 1.81 -30.76
CA THR A 438 37.01 2.74 -30.12
C THR A 438 36.96 2.63 -28.60
N ASP A 439 38.09 2.23 -28.01
CA ASP A 439 38.25 2.20 -26.55
C ASP A 439 38.12 3.61 -25.94
N VAL A 440 37.44 3.73 -24.79
CA VAL A 440 37.46 4.97 -24.00
C VAL A 440 38.85 5.15 -23.38
N GLN A 441 39.37 6.37 -23.42
CA GLN A 441 40.63 6.75 -22.78
C GLN A 441 40.44 7.92 -21.82
N ALA A 442 41.19 7.90 -20.72
CA ALA A 442 41.38 9.07 -19.86
C ALA A 442 42.88 9.34 -19.69
N ALA A 443 43.30 10.59 -19.80
CA ALA A 443 44.66 11.03 -19.55
C ALA A 443 44.93 11.19 -18.04
N PHE A 444 46.19 11.08 -17.63
CA PHE A 444 46.63 11.44 -16.28
C PHE A 444 47.96 12.18 -16.32
N THR A 445 48.07 13.23 -15.50
CA THR A 445 49.35 13.91 -15.25
C THR A 445 50.24 13.07 -14.34
N SER A 446 49.66 12.47 -13.31
CA SER A 446 50.35 11.66 -12.31
C SER A 446 49.41 10.70 -11.59
N LEU A 447 49.82 9.44 -11.45
CA LEU A 447 49.24 8.46 -10.52
C LEU A 447 50.29 8.16 -9.44
N VAL A 448 49.91 8.33 -8.19
CA VAL A 448 50.80 8.13 -7.03
C VAL A 448 50.92 6.63 -6.74
N ILE A 449 52.16 6.17 -6.53
CA ILE A 449 52.46 4.83 -6.02
C ILE A 449 52.49 4.91 -4.48
N LYS A 450 51.54 4.24 -3.83
CA LYS A 450 51.45 4.17 -2.36
C LYS A 450 52.45 3.15 -1.78
N HIS A 451 52.76 3.31 -0.49
CA HIS A 451 53.44 2.29 0.29
C HIS A 451 52.66 0.96 0.22
N GLY A 452 53.28 -0.08 -0.33
CA GLY A 452 52.58 -1.32 -0.70
C GLY A 452 52.19 -1.43 -2.19
N MET A 453 52.74 -0.60 -3.07
CA MET A 453 52.67 -0.67 -4.54
C MET A 453 51.29 -0.44 -5.19
N GLY A 454 50.26 -0.07 -4.43
CA GLY A 454 48.97 0.34 -5.01
C GLY A 454 49.08 1.67 -5.77
N LEU A 455 48.32 1.83 -6.85
CA LEU A 455 48.25 3.07 -7.64
C LEU A 455 46.97 3.84 -7.32
N SER A 456 47.08 5.16 -7.21
CA SER A 456 45.92 6.05 -7.05
C SER A 456 46.15 7.42 -7.68
N GLY A 457 45.16 8.00 -8.34
CA GLY A 457 45.27 9.38 -8.84
C GLY A 457 44.05 9.85 -9.62
N GLU A 458 44.12 11.09 -10.07
CA GLU A 458 43.09 11.73 -10.90
C GLU A 458 43.32 11.43 -12.39
N VAL A 459 42.23 11.24 -13.12
CA VAL A 459 42.22 11.01 -14.58
C VAL A 459 41.22 11.96 -15.24
N VAL A 460 41.54 12.45 -16.43
CA VAL A 460 40.71 13.39 -17.20
C VAL A 460 40.30 12.74 -18.52
N PHE A 461 39.01 12.69 -18.80
CA PHE A 461 38.47 12.17 -20.05
C PHE A 461 38.65 13.20 -21.16
N ASP A 462 39.17 12.79 -22.32
CA ASP A 462 39.37 13.69 -23.47
C ASP A 462 38.00 14.21 -23.98
N PRO A 463 37.67 15.51 -23.87
CA PRO A 463 36.38 16.00 -24.36
C PRO A 463 36.35 16.04 -25.90
N PRO A 464 35.20 15.77 -26.55
CA PRO A 464 33.85 15.63 -26.00
C PRO A 464 33.40 14.16 -25.84
N ASN A 465 34.32 13.22 -25.55
CA ASN A 465 33.98 11.80 -25.54
C ASN A 465 32.98 11.43 -24.43
N LYS A 466 31.74 11.10 -24.81
CA LYS A 466 30.79 10.45 -23.90
C LYS A 466 31.18 8.99 -23.68
N ILE A 467 30.95 8.52 -22.46
CA ILE A 467 31.10 7.14 -22.03
C ILE A 467 29.77 6.41 -22.26
N SER A 468 29.78 5.37 -23.09
CA SER A 468 28.62 4.56 -23.46
C SER A 468 28.66 3.18 -22.78
N TRP A 469 27.53 2.70 -22.24
CA TRP A 469 27.39 1.36 -21.67
C TRP A 469 26.02 0.71 -21.89
N GLY A 470 25.93 -0.57 -21.53
CA GLY A 470 24.79 -1.45 -21.71
C GLY A 470 25.25 -2.91 -21.69
N GLU A 471 24.68 -3.75 -22.56
CA GLU A 471 25.13 -5.14 -22.73
C GLU A 471 26.26 -5.20 -23.76
N LEU A 472 27.50 -5.20 -23.27
CA LEU A 472 28.73 -5.17 -24.09
C LEU A 472 29.55 -6.47 -24.01
N THR A 473 29.01 -7.53 -23.41
CA THR A 473 29.76 -8.79 -23.17
C THR A 473 29.63 -9.81 -24.31
N HIS A 474 28.77 -9.55 -25.30
CA HIS A 474 28.48 -10.40 -26.45
C HIS A 474 28.92 -9.76 -27.79
N PRO A 475 30.14 -10.06 -28.30
CA PRO A 475 30.68 -9.43 -29.50
C PRO A 475 29.84 -9.68 -30.77
N GLY A 476 29.53 -8.61 -31.50
CA GLY A 476 28.68 -8.63 -32.70
C GLY A 476 27.17 -8.55 -32.41
N SER A 477 26.77 -8.37 -31.16
CA SER A 477 25.37 -8.19 -30.73
C SER A 477 25.23 -7.23 -29.54
N GLU A 478 26.17 -6.30 -29.40
CA GLU A 478 26.23 -5.34 -28.30
C GLU A 478 25.06 -4.35 -28.32
N ILE A 479 24.58 -3.98 -27.13
CA ILE A 479 23.46 -3.06 -26.93
C ILE A 479 23.96 -1.88 -26.10
N GLU A 480 24.32 -0.80 -26.78
CA GLU A 480 24.73 0.48 -26.21
C GLU A 480 23.46 1.35 -25.99
N VAL A 481 23.13 1.64 -24.73
CA VAL A 481 21.82 2.26 -24.36
C VAL A 481 21.90 3.39 -23.34
N TRP A 482 23.04 3.55 -22.66
CA TRP A 482 23.30 4.64 -21.71
C TRP A 482 24.56 5.38 -22.13
N ASN A 483 24.48 6.69 -22.35
CA ASN A 483 25.66 7.54 -22.59
C ASN A 483 25.74 8.64 -21.53
N LEU A 484 26.94 9.02 -21.11
CA LEU A 484 27.19 10.09 -20.14
C LEU A 484 28.43 10.92 -20.52
N THR A 485 28.35 12.24 -20.40
CA THR A 485 29.56 13.08 -20.46
C THR A 485 30.26 13.06 -19.10
N ALA A 486 31.44 12.46 -19.05
CA ALA A 486 32.35 12.53 -17.91
C ALA A 486 33.51 13.48 -18.22
N THR A 487 34.03 14.16 -17.19
CA THR A 487 35.15 15.11 -17.33
C THR A 487 36.38 14.65 -16.55
N THR A 488 36.23 14.43 -15.24
CA THR A 488 37.30 13.96 -14.34
C THR A 488 36.83 12.75 -13.54
N GLY A 489 37.69 11.76 -13.38
CA GLY A 489 37.48 10.59 -12.53
C GLY A 489 38.69 10.31 -11.64
N TYR A 490 38.53 9.34 -10.74
CA TYR A 490 39.54 8.94 -9.77
C TYR A 490 39.83 7.45 -9.94
N LEU A 491 41.10 7.09 -10.19
CA LEU A 491 41.56 5.72 -10.36
C LEU A 491 42.10 5.18 -9.03
N TYR A 492 41.69 3.96 -8.66
CA TYR A 492 42.34 3.14 -7.64
C TYR A 492 42.62 1.73 -8.17
N ALA A 493 43.88 1.29 -8.06
CA ALA A 493 44.33 -0.06 -8.36
C ALA A 493 45.13 -0.62 -7.16
N PRO A 494 44.59 -1.59 -6.40
CA PRO A 494 45.33 -2.23 -5.30
C PRO A 494 46.46 -3.09 -5.85
N ALA A 495 47.56 -3.26 -5.11
CA ALA A 495 48.61 -4.20 -5.51
C ALA A 495 48.17 -5.67 -5.36
N GLU A 496 47.40 -5.97 -4.32
CA GLU A 496 46.87 -7.31 -4.03
C GLU A 496 45.48 -7.54 -4.65
N PRO A 497 45.13 -8.80 -4.99
CA PRO A 497 43.84 -9.13 -5.58
C PRO A 497 42.70 -9.08 -4.53
N LEU A 498 42.11 -7.90 -4.37
CA LEU A 498 40.84 -7.73 -3.64
C LEU A 498 39.68 -8.48 -4.33
N PRO A 499 38.58 -8.81 -3.62
CA PRO A 499 37.34 -9.28 -4.24
C PRO A 499 36.84 -8.31 -5.32
N THR A 500 36.04 -8.81 -6.27
CA THR A 500 35.35 -7.91 -7.22
C THR A 500 34.33 -7.06 -6.46
N PHE A 501 34.49 -5.74 -6.51
CA PHE A 501 33.53 -4.79 -5.95
C PHE A 501 32.11 -5.05 -6.48
N SER A 502 31.14 -5.05 -5.56
CA SER A 502 29.70 -5.08 -5.82
C SER A 502 29.06 -3.90 -5.08
N PRO A 503 28.12 -3.16 -5.69
CA PRO A 503 27.38 -2.11 -5.02
C PRO A 503 26.24 -2.63 -4.13
N ASP A 504 25.94 -3.94 -4.13
CA ASP A 504 24.99 -4.58 -3.21
C ASP A 504 25.75 -5.56 -2.29
N ASP A 505 25.52 -5.46 -0.98
CA ASP A 505 26.10 -6.33 0.06
C ASP A 505 25.21 -7.54 0.42
N GLY A 506 24.02 -7.63 -0.19
CA GLY A 506 22.99 -8.63 0.09
C GLY A 506 22.00 -8.22 1.19
N ALA A 507 22.10 -6.98 1.69
CA ALA A 507 21.12 -6.33 2.54
C ALA A 507 20.61 -5.01 1.94
N ALA A 508 21.48 -4.21 1.32
CA ALA A 508 21.11 -2.97 0.61
C ALA A 508 22.12 -2.57 -0.48
N PHE A 509 21.63 -1.79 -1.44
CA PHE A 509 22.49 -1.08 -2.39
C PHE A 509 23.24 0.07 -1.69
N LEU A 510 24.52 0.23 -2.02
CA LEU A 510 25.49 1.11 -1.37
C LEU A 510 25.06 2.59 -1.38
N GLU A 511 24.68 3.11 -0.22
CA GLU A 511 24.54 4.54 0.00
C GLU A 511 25.93 5.16 0.19
N TRP A 512 26.39 5.88 -0.85
CA TRP A 512 27.66 6.61 -0.85
C TRP A 512 27.51 7.91 -1.62
N HIS A 513 27.96 9.00 -1.01
CA HIS A 513 28.07 10.32 -1.62
C HIS A 513 29.56 10.67 -1.63
N PRO A 514 30.28 10.39 -2.73
CA PRO A 514 31.73 10.61 -2.79
C PRO A 514 32.07 12.09 -2.60
N SER A 515 33.17 12.34 -1.89
CA SER A 515 33.70 13.70 -1.76
C SER A 515 34.13 14.28 -3.09
N SER A 516 33.83 15.57 -3.32
CA SER A 516 34.41 16.37 -4.40
C SER A 516 35.89 16.74 -4.17
N THR A 517 36.49 16.32 -3.05
CA THR A 517 37.90 16.55 -2.73
C THR A 517 38.74 15.32 -3.12
N PRO A 518 39.68 15.41 -4.09
CA PRO A 518 40.42 14.26 -4.63
C PRO A 518 41.09 13.36 -3.58
N SER A 519 41.71 13.96 -2.56
CA SER A 519 42.43 13.22 -1.51
C SER A 519 41.50 12.45 -0.57
N ILE A 520 40.29 12.96 -0.32
CA ILE A 520 39.26 12.26 0.47
C ILE A 520 38.70 11.12 -0.39
N MET A 521 38.34 11.41 -1.64
CA MET A 521 37.80 10.44 -2.59
C MET A 521 38.70 9.20 -2.77
N LEU A 522 39.99 9.41 -3.05
CA LEU A 522 40.98 8.33 -3.19
C LEU A 522 41.26 7.56 -1.89
N SER A 523 40.93 8.14 -0.73
CA SER A 523 41.01 7.48 0.58
C SER A 523 39.76 6.64 0.87
N GLU A 524 38.57 7.15 0.50
CA GLU A 524 37.32 6.39 0.59
C GLU A 524 37.32 5.17 -0.34
N MET A 525 37.77 5.34 -1.59
CA MET A 525 37.88 4.24 -2.56
C MET A 525 38.79 3.11 -2.07
N GLU A 526 39.93 3.45 -1.46
CA GLU A 526 40.84 2.47 -0.84
C GLU A 526 40.20 1.79 0.38
N THR A 527 39.65 2.57 1.31
CA THR A 527 39.03 2.07 2.54
C THR A 527 37.82 1.16 2.26
N ARG A 528 37.11 1.41 1.15
CA ARG A 528 35.93 0.63 0.71
C ARG A 528 36.25 -0.42 -0.37
N ALA A 529 37.53 -0.64 -0.72
CA ALA A 529 37.96 -1.58 -1.77
C ALA A 529 37.33 -1.35 -3.18
N ILE A 530 37.03 -0.10 -3.53
CA ILE A 530 36.37 0.28 -4.79
C ILE A 530 37.44 0.40 -5.90
N THR A 531 37.75 -0.71 -6.55
CA THR A 531 38.79 -0.79 -7.60
C THR A 531 38.28 -0.29 -8.95
N GLY A 532 39.12 0.40 -9.73
CA GLY A 532 38.78 0.95 -11.04
C GLY A 532 38.72 2.48 -11.05
N ILE A 533 37.98 3.05 -11.99
CA ILE A 533 37.75 4.51 -12.06
C ILE A 533 36.35 4.83 -11.54
N VAL A 534 36.26 5.81 -10.64
CA VAL A 534 34.99 6.36 -10.17
C VAL A 534 34.86 7.82 -10.62
N VAL A 535 33.69 8.18 -11.15
CA VAL A 535 33.32 9.54 -11.54
C VAL A 535 32.28 10.06 -10.55
N GLY A 536 32.54 11.23 -9.96
CA GLY A 536 31.68 11.87 -8.97
C GLY A 536 30.79 12.97 -9.57
N SER A 537 29.75 13.37 -8.83
CA SER A 537 28.65 14.24 -9.30
C SER A 537 29.10 15.51 -10.04
N ILE A 538 30.12 16.21 -9.54
CA ILE A 538 30.61 17.47 -10.14
C ILE A 538 31.30 17.30 -11.50
N HIS A 539 31.48 16.06 -11.95
CA HIS A 539 32.18 15.70 -13.19
C HIS A 539 31.27 15.00 -14.20
N MET A 540 29.97 14.85 -13.91
CA MET A 540 28.99 14.16 -14.75
C MET A 540 27.89 15.11 -15.24
N ASP A 541 27.62 15.11 -16.55
CA ASP A 541 26.45 15.76 -17.15
C ASP A 541 26.02 15.02 -18.44
N ASP A 542 24.94 15.44 -19.10
CA ASP A 542 24.45 14.83 -20.36
C ASP A 542 24.25 13.31 -20.25
N LEU A 543 23.38 12.89 -19.32
CA LEU A 543 22.90 11.50 -19.29
C LEU A 543 21.87 11.31 -20.40
N VAL A 544 22.23 10.52 -21.41
CA VAL A 544 21.42 10.25 -22.61
C VAL A 544 21.02 8.77 -22.63
N ILE A 545 19.73 8.48 -22.74
CA ILE A 545 19.15 7.13 -22.63
C ILE A 545 18.45 6.74 -23.93
N PHE A 546 18.96 5.71 -24.60
CA PHE A 546 18.41 5.17 -25.85
C PHE A 546 17.44 4.02 -25.57
N SER A 547 16.18 4.37 -25.28
CA SER A 547 15.12 3.36 -25.06
C SER A 547 14.50 2.88 -26.37
N GLY A 548 14.31 1.56 -26.51
CA GLY A 548 13.51 0.97 -27.59
C GLY A 548 12.02 1.37 -27.55
N ASP A 549 11.57 1.90 -26.40
CA ASP A 549 10.25 2.47 -26.18
C ASP A 549 10.17 3.97 -26.51
N ARG A 550 11.05 4.49 -27.37
CA ARG A 550 10.93 5.82 -27.98
C ARG A 550 11.01 5.76 -29.50
N PRO A 551 10.41 6.73 -30.23
CA PRO A 551 10.58 6.84 -31.68
C PRO A 551 12.06 7.03 -32.04
N THR A 552 12.54 6.25 -33.02
CA THR A 552 13.96 6.19 -33.44
C THR A 552 14.57 7.58 -33.61
N GLY A 553 15.75 7.79 -32.99
CA GLY A 553 16.48 9.06 -33.02
C GLY A 553 16.17 10.04 -31.88
N ASN A 554 15.22 9.74 -30.99
CA ASN A 554 14.87 10.60 -29.85
C ASN A 554 15.23 9.94 -28.50
N PRO A 555 16.50 9.98 -28.05
CA PRO A 555 16.88 9.51 -26.72
C PRO A 555 16.42 10.47 -25.63
N ILE A 556 16.18 9.96 -24.41
CA ILE A 556 15.89 10.82 -23.25
C ILE A 556 17.17 11.56 -22.86
N THR A 557 17.11 12.88 -22.71
CA THR A 557 18.30 13.70 -22.37
C THR A 557 18.11 14.41 -21.03
N LEU A 558 18.97 14.05 -20.06
CA LEU A 558 18.94 14.57 -18.70
C LEU A 558 20.25 15.29 -18.35
N ARG A 559 20.14 16.32 -17.50
CA ARG A 559 21.22 17.22 -17.07
C ARG A 559 21.39 17.17 -15.56
N HIS A 560 22.49 17.73 -15.07
CA HIS A 560 22.82 17.83 -13.63
C HIS A 560 22.82 16.45 -12.97
N VAL A 561 23.81 15.62 -13.35
CA VAL A 561 23.89 14.22 -12.94
C VAL A 561 24.58 14.10 -11.58
N GLU A 562 23.75 14.04 -10.54
CA GLU A 562 24.14 13.81 -9.15
C GLU A 562 24.42 12.31 -8.89
N GLY A 563 25.16 12.00 -7.83
CA GLY A 563 25.54 10.63 -7.48
C GLY A 563 26.94 10.23 -7.98
N TRP A 564 27.12 8.95 -8.34
CA TRP A 564 28.41 8.39 -8.74
C TRP A 564 28.28 7.21 -9.73
N ILE A 565 29.27 7.05 -10.60
CA ILE A 565 29.49 5.80 -11.34
C ILE A 565 30.90 5.27 -11.11
N ARG A 566 31.03 3.94 -11.04
CA ARG A 566 32.29 3.19 -11.06
C ARG A 566 32.34 2.38 -12.35
N ILE A 567 33.39 2.57 -13.12
CA ILE A 567 33.69 1.72 -14.27
C ILE A 567 34.48 0.51 -13.75
N GLY A 568 33.98 -0.69 -14.03
CA GLY A 568 34.57 -1.96 -13.63
C GLY A 568 35.19 -2.72 -14.80
N GLY A 569 35.56 -3.99 -14.58
CA GLY A 569 36.17 -4.85 -15.62
C GLY A 569 35.19 -5.44 -16.64
N ARG A 570 33.87 -5.31 -16.41
CA ARG A 570 32.79 -5.96 -17.18
C ARG A 570 31.49 -5.13 -17.29
N GLY A 571 31.50 -3.89 -16.82
CA GLY A 571 30.31 -3.05 -16.77
C GLY A 571 30.47 -1.86 -15.83
N VAL A 572 29.39 -1.10 -15.67
CA VAL A 572 29.31 0.09 -14.81
C VAL A 572 28.48 -0.21 -13.55
N ASP A 573 28.97 0.17 -12.38
CA ASP A 573 28.23 0.19 -11.11
C ASP A 573 27.91 1.65 -10.73
N GLY A 574 26.84 1.94 -9.98
CA GLY A 574 26.59 3.31 -9.50
C GLY A 574 25.18 3.60 -8.99
N ASP A 575 25.00 4.73 -8.30
CA ASP A 575 23.70 5.36 -8.01
C ASP A 575 23.77 6.79 -8.57
N ILE A 576 22.99 7.08 -9.61
CA ILE A 576 22.92 8.40 -10.25
C ILE A 576 21.50 8.95 -10.27
N ARG A 577 21.39 10.28 -10.19
CA ARG A 577 20.13 11.02 -10.29
C ARG A 577 20.31 12.19 -11.24
N ALA A 578 19.39 12.38 -12.17
CA ALA A 578 19.46 13.43 -13.17
C ALA A 578 18.12 14.16 -13.30
N ARG A 579 18.20 15.43 -13.71
CA ARG A 579 17.05 16.35 -13.86
C ARG A 579 16.78 16.56 -15.37
N PRO A 580 15.54 16.84 -15.80
CA PRO A 580 15.28 17.13 -17.22
C PRO A 580 16.04 18.39 -17.66
N GLN A 581 16.55 18.42 -18.91
CA GLN A 581 17.15 19.64 -19.47
C GLN A 581 16.14 20.81 -19.56
N ASN A 582 14.86 20.49 -19.79
CA ASN A 582 13.77 21.45 -19.82
C ASN A 582 12.48 20.80 -19.29
N TRP A 583 12.02 21.22 -18.12
CA TRP A 583 10.79 20.72 -17.46
C TRP A 583 9.50 20.88 -18.27
N ASN A 584 9.52 21.69 -19.34
CA ASN A 584 8.38 21.92 -20.23
C ASN A 584 8.47 21.20 -21.59
N ALA A 585 9.59 20.52 -21.88
CA ALA A 585 9.77 19.84 -23.17
C ALA A 585 8.96 18.52 -23.24
N PRO A 586 8.16 18.31 -24.30
CA PRO A 586 7.59 17.01 -24.63
C PRO A 586 8.66 15.95 -24.91
N GLU A 587 8.62 14.86 -24.18
CA GLU A 587 9.39 13.65 -24.41
C GLU A 587 8.44 12.53 -24.85
N PRO A 588 8.28 12.24 -26.16
CA PRO A 588 7.42 11.15 -26.62
C PRO A 588 7.86 9.80 -26.05
N LEU A 589 7.01 9.19 -25.23
CA LEU A 589 7.20 7.84 -24.67
C LEU A 589 6.25 6.84 -25.32
N GLY A 590 6.78 5.66 -25.66
CA GLY A 590 6.15 4.64 -26.47
C GLY A 590 6.48 4.77 -27.96
N ASN A 591 6.66 3.63 -28.63
CA ASN A 591 7.17 3.54 -29.99
C ASN A 591 6.21 2.75 -30.90
N LYS A 592 5.50 3.45 -31.80
CA LYS A 592 4.47 2.87 -32.67
C LYS A 592 4.98 1.77 -33.63
N SER A 593 6.28 1.75 -33.94
CA SER A 593 6.86 0.73 -34.84
C SER A 593 7.22 -0.57 -34.10
N ARG A 594 7.15 -0.59 -32.77
CA ARG A 594 7.47 -1.78 -31.97
C ARG A 594 6.32 -2.80 -32.04
N ALA A 595 6.65 -4.05 -32.34
CA ALA A 595 5.66 -5.13 -32.36
C ALA A 595 4.98 -5.27 -30.98
N GLY A 596 3.64 -5.31 -30.96
CA GLY A 596 2.84 -5.32 -29.73
C GLY A 596 2.48 -3.94 -29.16
N TYR A 597 2.91 -2.85 -29.80
CA TYR A 597 2.41 -1.51 -29.46
C TYR A 597 0.94 -1.36 -29.88
N VAL A 598 0.10 -0.82 -28.99
CA VAL A 598 -1.35 -0.63 -29.25
C VAL A 598 -1.85 0.79 -28.94
N GLY A 599 -1.03 1.65 -28.34
CA GLY A 599 -1.45 2.96 -27.83
C GLY A 599 -1.87 4.02 -28.86
N GLY A 600 -1.80 3.75 -30.17
CA GLY A 600 -2.15 4.67 -31.27
C GLY A 600 -1.18 5.84 -31.49
N ASP A 601 -0.79 6.52 -30.40
CA ASP A 601 0.20 7.58 -30.38
C ASP A 601 1.27 7.34 -29.31
N SER A 602 2.34 8.14 -29.30
CA SER A 602 3.24 8.20 -28.16
C SER A 602 2.63 9.11 -27.08
N PHE A 603 2.83 8.78 -25.80
CA PHE A 603 2.47 9.66 -24.69
C PHE A 603 3.28 10.95 -24.78
N ASP A 604 2.64 12.12 -24.69
CA ASP A 604 3.31 13.41 -24.48
C ASP A 604 3.73 13.50 -23.01
N ALA A 605 4.90 12.97 -22.68
CA ALA A 605 5.43 12.97 -21.32
C ALA A 605 6.34 14.17 -21.04
N ARG A 606 6.48 14.52 -19.76
CA ARG A 606 7.51 15.40 -19.23
C ARG A 606 8.15 14.71 -18.05
N ILE A 607 9.45 14.46 -18.12
CA ILE A 607 10.17 13.79 -17.04
C ILE A 607 10.49 14.80 -15.95
N GLY A 608 10.27 14.40 -14.70
CA GLY A 608 10.40 15.20 -13.50
C GLY A 608 9.19 16.09 -13.17
N ILE A 609 9.12 16.54 -11.92
CA ILE A 609 8.16 17.54 -11.45
C ILE A 609 8.94 18.67 -10.76
N ALA A 610 8.89 19.87 -11.34
CA ALA A 610 9.78 20.99 -10.96
C ALA A 610 9.79 21.32 -9.45
N ASN A 611 8.64 21.24 -8.79
CA ASN A 611 8.50 21.56 -7.36
C ASN A 611 8.89 20.39 -6.41
N LYS A 612 9.43 19.28 -6.92
CA LYS A 612 9.79 18.08 -6.14
C LYS A 612 11.26 17.68 -6.25
N GLU A 613 12.05 18.38 -7.06
CA GLU A 613 13.46 18.11 -7.40
C GLU A 613 13.78 16.71 -8.02
N LYS A 614 12.85 15.75 -7.97
CA LYS A 614 12.96 14.46 -8.64
C LYS A 614 12.78 14.60 -10.16
N GLY A 615 13.79 14.15 -10.91
CA GLY A 615 13.72 13.84 -12.34
C GLY A 615 13.65 12.33 -12.56
N ALA A 616 14.83 11.71 -12.74
CA ALA A 616 15.01 10.27 -12.78
C ALA A 616 16.21 9.82 -11.92
N GLY A 617 16.09 8.66 -11.26
CA GLY A 617 17.20 7.98 -10.58
C GLY A 617 17.45 6.59 -11.14
N PHE A 618 18.71 6.15 -11.18
CA PHE A 618 19.14 4.85 -11.72
C PHE A 618 20.24 4.24 -10.85
N LYS A 619 20.08 2.97 -10.48
CA LYS A 619 21.08 2.16 -9.78
C LYS A 619 21.59 1.06 -10.70
N PHE A 620 22.90 0.98 -10.86
CA PHE A 620 23.57 0.01 -11.74
C PHE A 620 24.45 -0.95 -10.95
N ALA A 621 24.43 -2.22 -11.34
CA ALA A 621 25.37 -3.24 -10.91
C ALA A 621 25.89 -3.98 -12.16
N SER A 622 27.17 -3.78 -12.50
CA SER A 622 27.82 -4.32 -13.71
C SER A 622 26.97 -4.14 -14.98
N SER A 623 26.60 -2.90 -15.27
CA SER A 623 25.72 -2.42 -16.36
C SER A 623 24.26 -2.87 -16.31
N ALA A 624 23.87 -3.81 -15.44
CA ALA A 624 22.47 -4.13 -15.22
C ALA A 624 21.79 -3.04 -14.38
N VAL A 625 20.55 -2.66 -14.73
CA VAL A 625 19.74 -1.78 -13.87
C VAL A 625 19.23 -2.61 -12.70
N TYR A 626 19.70 -2.27 -11.50
CA TYR A 626 19.29 -2.87 -10.23
C TYR A 626 17.96 -2.29 -9.75
N ASP A 627 17.81 -0.96 -9.85
CA ASP A 627 16.57 -0.23 -9.56
C ASP A 627 16.57 1.11 -10.32
N SER A 628 15.38 1.70 -10.50
CA SER A 628 15.21 3.02 -11.11
C SER A 628 13.94 3.70 -10.61
N GLU A 629 13.97 5.03 -10.47
CA GLU A 629 12.78 5.84 -10.16
C GLU A 629 12.67 6.96 -11.19
N ILE A 630 11.92 6.74 -12.28
CA ILE A 630 11.53 7.81 -13.20
C ILE A 630 10.16 8.34 -12.75
N THR A 631 10.06 9.66 -12.55
CA THR A 631 8.82 10.37 -12.20
C THR A 631 8.51 11.42 -13.26
N GLY A 632 7.26 11.83 -13.43
CA GLY A 632 6.91 12.87 -14.40
C GLY A 632 5.42 13.13 -14.52
N LEU A 633 5.05 13.80 -15.61
CA LEU A 633 3.68 14.09 -16.02
C LEU A 633 3.46 13.56 -17.44
N ILE A 634 2.21 13.23 -17.80
CA ILE A 634 1.78 12.95 -19.16
C ILE A 634 0.55 13.80 -19.53
N ASN A 635 0.53 14.27 -20.77
CA ASN A 635 -0.65 14.83 -21.41
C ASN A 635 -1.24 13.79 -22.37
N LEU A 636 -2.56 13.68 -22.38
CA LEU A 636 -3.33 12.81 -23.25
C LEU A 636 -4.20 13.66 -24.15
N LYS A 637 -4.23 13.32 -25.44
CA LYS A 637 -4.97 14.06 -26.47
C LYS A 637 -6.46 13.68 -26.42
N ALA A 638 -7.27 14.29 -27.28
CA ALA A 638 -8.67 13.89 -27.44
C ALA A 638 -8.75 12.42 -27.89
N PRO A 639 -9.61 11.58 -27.28
CA PRO A 639 -10.79 11.98 -26.49
C PRO A 639 -10.59 12.25 -25.00
N SER A 640 -9.52 11.77 -24.35
CA SER A 640 -9.35 11.96 -22.91
C SER A 640 -9.02 13.40 -22.51
N GLU A 641 -8.23 14.13 -23.30
CA GLU A 641 -7.85 15.55 -23.09
C GLU A 641 -7.21 15.86 -21.72
N ILE A 642 -6.72 14.85 -21.00
CA ILE A 642 -6.15 15.03 -19.65
C ILE A 642 -4.77 15.70 -19.76
N THR A 643 -4.63 16.89 -19.18
CA THR A 643 -3.35 17.60 -19.10
C THR A 643 -2.70 17.33 -17.74
N GLY A 644 -1.41 16.99 -17.72
CA GLY A 644 -0.62 16.88 -16.48
C GLY A 644 -0.96 15.73 -15.55
N LEU A 645 -1.44 14.58 -16.06
CA LEU A 645 -1.63 13.37 -15.26
C LEU A 645 -0.27 12.84 -14.79
N ALA A 646 -0.09 12.68 -13.48
CA ALA A 646 1.23 12.37 -12.92
C ALA A 646 1.54 10.86 -12.95
N PHE A 647 2.81 10.53 -13.20
CA PHE A 647 3.36 9.18 -13.07
C PHE A 647 4.60 9.18 -12.16
N SER A 648 4.85 8.05 -11.50
CA SER A 648 5.97 7.89 -10.55
C SER A 648 6.48 6.45 -10.52
N ASP A 649 7.70 6.26 -10.04
CA ASP A 649 8.31 4.92 -9.88
C ASP A 649 8.32 4.10 -11.18
N MET A 650 8.45 4.77 -12.33
CA MET A 650 8.55 4.09 -13.63
C MET A 650 9.91 3.39 -13.73
N LYS A 651 9.85 2.06 -13.91
CA LYS A 651 10.99 1.15 -13.95
C LYS A 651 11.54 1.00 -15.37
N CYS A 652 12.86 1.05 -15.45
CA CYS A 652 13.67 0.87 -16.64
C CYS A 652 14.43 -0.48 -16.55
N THR A 653 14.62 -1.18 -17.68
CA THR A 653 15.43 -2.41 -17.74
C THR A 653 16.89 -2.11 -18.04
N SER A 654 17.78 -3.10 -17.90
CA SER A 654 19.18 -3.03 -18.33
C SER A 654 19.36 -2.63 -19.81
N THR A 655 18.40 -2.99 -20.67
CA THR A 655 18.35 -2.62 -22.10
C THR A 655 17.54 -1.34 -22.35
N ALA A 656 17.37 -0.50 -21.33
CA ALA A 656 16.61 0.74 -21.34
C ALA A 656 15.12 0.65 -21.77
N ASP A 657 14.48 -0.53 -21.73
CA ASP A 657 13.04 -0.64 -21.96
C ASP A 657 12.27 -0.09 -20.75
N LEU A 658 11.17 0.65 -21.00
CA LEU A 658 10.35 1.30 -19.98
C LEU A 658 9.17 0.39 -19.62
N ALA A 659 9.45 -0.55 -18.72
CA ALA A 659 8.57 -1.67 -18.38
C ALA A 659 7.20 -1.22 -17.82
N GLY A 660 7.22 -0.31 -16.84
CA GLY A 660 6.01 0.35 -16.36
C GLY A 660 6.21 1.18 -15.08
N GLY A 661 5.21 1.98 -14.70
CA GLY A 661 5.23 2.85 -13.52
C GLY A 661 3.83 3.19 -13.00
N ASN A 662 3.74 3.70 -11.77
CA ASN A 662 2.47 4.00 -11.09
C ASN A 662 1.87 5.32 -11.59
N ILE A 663 0.58 5.31 -11.94
CA ILE A 663 -0.21 6.53 -12.20
C ILE A 663 -0.78 7.07 -10.89
N VAL A 664 -0.55 8.36 -10.68
CA VAL A 664 -1.07 9.15 -9.57
C VAL A 664 -2.27 9.96 -10.05
N LEU A 665 -3.46 9.56 -9.62
CA LEU A 665 -4.69 10.34 -9.80
C LEU A 665 -4.86 11.29 -8.60
N PRO A 666 -5.23 12.57 -8.79
CA PRO A 666 -5.57 13.44 -7.67
C PRO A 666 -6.87 12.99 -7.01
N SER A 667 -7.06 13.29 -5.72
CA SER A 667 -8.25 12.86 -4.95
C SER A 667 -9.59 13.39 -5.50
N ALA A 668 -9.57 14.49 -6.27
CA ALA A 668 -10.74 15.03 -6.97
C ALA A 668 -10.98 14.40 -8.36
N GLY A 669 -10.07 13.54 -8.82
CA GLY A 669 -10.06 12.99 -10.18
C GLY A 669 -9.60 13.97 -11.26
N VAL A 670 -9.62 13.49 -12.50
CA VAL A 670 -9.34 14.26 -13.73
C VAL A 670 -10.50 14.18 -14.69
N THR A 671 -10.79 15.26 -15.41
CA THR A 671 -11.90 15.29 -16.38
C THR A 671 -11.51 14.57 -17.67
N LEU A 672 -12.36 13.66 -18.13
CA LEU A 672 -12.32 13.04 -19.45
C LEU A 672 -13.00 13.96 -20.46
N GLY A 673 -12.21 14.61 -21.30
CA GLY A 673 -12.60 15.79 -22.08
C GLY A 673 -13.76 15.61 -23.06
N TYR A 674 -13.74 14.56 -23.89
CA TYR A 674 -14.81 14.29 -24.86
C TYR A 674 -16.14 13.95 -24.17
N TRP A 675 -16.12 13.09 -23.15
CA TRP A 675 -17.32 12.61 -22.45
C TRP A 675 -17.81 13.51 -21.30
N LYS A 676 -17.00 14.48 -20.83
CA LYS A 676 -17.26 15.36 -19.67
C LYS A 676 -17.62 14.62 -18.38
N LEU A 677 -16.87 13.57 -18.08
CA LEU A 677 -16.96 12.75 -16.86
C LEU A 677 -15.65 12.86 -16.06
N PHE A 678 -15.63 12.41 -14.80
CA PHE A 678 -14.41 12.40 -14.00
C PHE A 678 -13.85 10.97 -13.86
N LEU A 679 -12.57 10.78 -14.14
CA LEU A 679 -11.83 9.59 -13.71
C LEU A 679 -11.28 9.85 -12.31
N VAL A 680 -11.80 9.15 -11.30
CA VAL A 680 -11.48 9.37 -9.88
C VAL A 680 -10.77 8.15 -9.27
N PRO A 681 -9.89 8.32 -8.27
CA PRO A 681 -9.32 7.20 -7.53
C PRO A 681 -10.37 6.53 -6.65
N THR A 682 -10.30 5.20 -6.52
CA THR A 682 -11.21 4.39 -5.68
C THR A 682 -10.48 3.66 -4.54
N GLY A 683 -9.14 3.71 -4.55
CA GLY A 683 -8.24 3.28 -3.48
C GLY A 683 -7.20 4.36 -3.16
N ASP A 684 -5.93 3.96 -3.01
CA ASP A 684 -4.79 4.88 -2.84
C ASP A 684 -4.61 5.75 -4.12
N PRO A 685 -4.77 7.09 -4.04
CA PRO A 685 -4.62 7.98 -5.19
C PRO A 685 -3.22 7.91 -5.84
N ALA A 686 -2.19 7.55 -5.08
CA ALA A 686 -0.82 7.39 -5.59
C ALA A 686 -0.59 6.09 -6.38
N LYS A 687 -1.56 5.16 -6.37
CA LYS A 687 -1.46 3.83 -6.99
C LYS A 687 -2.74 3.44 -7.73
N ALA A 688 -3.38 4.42 -8.37
CA ALA A 688 -4.69 4.24 -8.99
C ALA A 688 -4.64 3.40 -10.30
N GLY A 689 -3.46 3.27 -10.91
CA GLY A 689 -3.21 2.42 -12.08
C GLY A 689 -1.72 2.28 -12.40
N VAL A 690 -1.41 1.51 -13.45
CA VAL A 690 -0.05 1.29 -13.96
C VAL A 690 0.03 1.68 -15.44
N MET A 691 1.00 2.52 -15.77
CA MET A 691 1.38 2.91 -17.12
C MET A 691 2.45 1.97 -17.68
N SER A 692 2.36 1.59 -18.94
CA SER A 692 3.43 0.94 -19.70
C SER A 692 3.69 1.72 -20.99
N ALA A 693 4.83 2.41 -21.04
CA ALA A 693 5.29 3.10 -22.23
C ALA A 693 5.49 2.11 -23.39
N ARG A 694 5.98 0.89 -23.11
CA ARG A 694 6.22 -0.17 -24.09
C ARG A 694 5.01 -0.64 -24.89
N THR A 695 3.82 -0.61 -24.31
CA THR A 695 2.58 -0.98 -25.03
C THR A 695 1.74 0.24 -25.44
N GLY A 696 2.02 1.41 -24.87
CA GLY A 696 1.20 2.61 -25.02
C GLY A 696 -0.11 2.53 -24.24
N ARG A 697 -0.11 1.89 -23.06
CA ARG A 697 -1.31 1.61 -22.26
C ARG A 697 -1.15 2.14 -20.84
N ILE A 698 -2.26 2.59 -20.26
CA ILE A 698 -2.45 2.80 -18.83
C ILE A 698 -3.59 1.87 -18.40
N ILE A 699 -3.35 1.05 -17.40
CA ILE A 699 -4.34 0.16 -16.81
C ILE A 699 -4.67 0.65 -15.41
N PHE A 700 -5.88 1.18 -15.24
CA PHE A 700 -6.43 1.57 -13.94
C PHE A 700 -7.04 0.35 -13.23
N THR A 701 -6.60 0.12 -11.99
CA THR A 701 -7.05 -1.00 -11.13
C THR A 701 -7.60 -0.54 -9.78
N ALA A 702 -7.44 0.75 -9.46
CA ALA A 702 -7.99 1.41 -8.28
C ALA A 702 -8.53 2.82 -8.65
N ALA A 703 -9.29 2.87 -9.74
CA ALA A 703 -10.03 4.06 -10.20
C ALA A 703 -11.51 3.74 -10.51
N GLY A 704 -12.26 4.75 -10.89
CA GLY A 704 -13.65 4.62 -11.35
C GLY A 704 -14.11 5.83 -12.18
N ILE A 705 -15.16 5.64 -12.97
CA ILE A 705 -15.80 6.72 -13.73
C ILE A 705 -16.88 7.35 -12.85
N SER A 706 -16.70 8.62 -12.48
CA SER A 706 -17.71 9.40 -11.77
C SER A 706 -18.49 10.30 -12.73
N GLU A 707 -19.79 10.05 -12.72
CA GLU A 707 -20.83 11.04 -12.96
C GLU A 707 -21.31 11.48 -11.55
N THR A 708 -21.77 12.72 -11.36
CA THR A 708 -22.06 13.30 -10.03
C THR A 708 -23.44 13.93 -9.90
N ARG A 709 -24.30 13.88 -10.93
CA ARG A 709 -25.65 14.45 -10.93
C ARG A 709 -26.72 13.38 -10.72
N HIS A 710 -26.64 12.28 -11.44
CA HIS A 710 -27.61 11.19 -11.49
C HIS A 710 -27.14 9.97 -10.70
N PHE A 711 -25.83 9.75 -10.60
CA PHE A 711 -25.26 8.61 -9.89
C PHE A 711 -24.66 8.99 -8.53
N GLU A 712 -24.95 8.18 -7.50
CA GLU A 712 -24.54 8.42 -6.11
C GLU A 712 -23.03 8.20 -5.90
N LYS A 713 -22.43 7.29 -6.67
CA LYS A 713 -21.04 6.85 -6.51
C LYS A 713 -20.35 6.66 -7.87
N PRO A 714 -19.01 6.79 -7.93
CA PRO A 714 -18.24 6.41 -9.10
C PRO A 714 -18.41 4.92 -9.45
N PHE A 715 -18.54 4.64 -10.75
CA PHE A 715 -18.47 3.29 -11.30
C PHE A 715 -17.04 2.78 -11.20
N ARG A 716 -16.76 2.03 -10.14
CA ARG A 716 -15.48 1.39 -9.86
C ARG A 716 -15.09 0.44 -11.00
N LEU A 717 -13.82 0.46 -11.38
CA LEU A 717 -13.27 -0.40 -12.42
C LEU A 717 -12.31 -1.42 -11.78
N THR A 718 -12.57 -2.70 -12.03
CA THR A 718 -11.59 -3.79 -11.79
C THR A 718 -10.42 -3.66 -12.75
N TRP A 719 -10.69 -3.19 -13.97
CA TRP A 719 -9.73 -2.90 -15.03
C TRP A 719 -10.29 -1.81 -15.92
N GLY A 720 -9.58 -0.69 -16.04
CA GLY A 720 -9.90 0.40 -16.96
C GLY A 720 -8.72 0.71 -17.86
N GLU A 721 -8.85 0.45 -19.17
CA GLU A 721 -7.78 0.73 -20.12
C GLU A 721 -7.89 2.13 -20.74
N MET A 722 -6.76 2.82 -20.79
CA MET A 722 -6.56 4.09 -21.49
C MET A 722 -5.30 4.02 -22.34
N LEU A 723 -5.37 4.50 -23.57
CA LEU A 723 -4.30 4.43 -24.56
C LEU A 723 -3.54 5.76 -24.65
N ALA A 724 -2.32 5.71 -25.20
CA ALA A 724 -1.42 6.85 -25.29
C ALA A 724 -1.90 7.98 -26.25
N ASP A 725 -2.73 7.65 -27.23
CA ASP A 725 -3.49 8.63 -28.03
C ASP A 725 -4.64 9.31 -27.27
N GLY A 726 -4.97 8.82 -26.07
CA GLY A 726 -6.07 9.29 -25.23
C GLY A 726 -7.38 8.52 -25.41
N ASN A 727 -7.45 7.49 -26.26
CA ASN A 727 -8.63 6.61 -26.35
C ASN A 727 -8.81 5.77 -25.09
N LEU A 728 -10.03 5.30 -24.85
CA LEU A 728 -10.33 4.31 -23.82
C LEU A 728 -10.53 2.94 -24.47
N GLY A 729 -9.93 1.91 -23.87
CA GLY A 729 -10.00 0.52 -24.32
C GLY A 729 -11.08 -0.26 -23.58
N GLU A 730 -10.72 -1.44 -23.08
CA GLU A 730 -11.63 -2.27 -22.29
C GLU A 730 -11.88 -1.67 -20.89
N LEU A 731 -13.15 -1.66 -20.47
CA LEU A 731 -13.60 -1.17 -19.17
C LEU A 731 -14.41 -2.28 -18.48
N PHE A 732 -13.89 -2.81 -17.38
CA PHE A 732 -14.53 -3.87 -16.59
C PHE A 732 -14.92 -3.33 -15.20
N LEU A 733 -16.22 -3.34 -14.94
CA LEU A 733 -16.84 -2.92 -13.68
C LEU A 733 -16.35 -3.77 -12.48
N ASP A 734 -16.26 -3.17 -11.29
CA ASP A 734 -16.23 -3.88 -10.00
C ASP A 734 -17.67 -4.22 -9.58
N ASN A 735 -17.95 -5.52 -9.37
CA ASN A 735 -19.27 -6.02 -9.01
C ASN A 735 -19.78 -5.49 -7.65
N ASN A 736 -18.94 -4.84 -6.83
CA ASN A 736 -19.34 -4.20 -5.58
C ASN A 736 -20.06 -2.85 -5.83
N SER A 737 -21.30 -2.94 -6.30
CA SER A 737 -22.22 -1.81 -6.47
C SER A 737 -22.91 -1.33 -5.18
N TYR A 738 -22.43 -1.72 -3.99
CA TYR A 738 -23.18 -1.53 -2.74
C TYR A 738 -23.57 -0.07 -2.47
N GLY A 739 -24.87 0.19 -2.45
CA GLY A 739 -25.45 1.51 -2.24
C GLY A 739 -25.29 2.46 -3.42
N GLN A 740 -25.03 1.96 -4.64
CA GLN A 740 -25.17 2.76 -5.86
C GLN A 740 -26.64 3.08 -6.13
N ARG A 741 -26.89 4.26 -6.68
CA ARG A 741 -28.22 4.75 -7.05
C ARG A 741 -28.17 5.46 -8.41
N PHE A 742 -29.30 5.50 -9.09
CA PHE A 742 -29.58 6.31 -10.27
C PHE A 742 -30.80 7.19 -9.96
N ASP A 743 -30.66 8.52 -10.02
CA ASP A 743 -31.63 9.51 -9.53
C ASP A 743 -32.19 9.15 -8.15
N LYS A 744 -31.27 8.80 -7.24
CA LYS A 744 -31.52 8.28 -5.89
C LYS A 744 -32.31 6.96 -5.80
N ILE A 745 -32.88 6.43 -6.88
CA ILE A 745 -33.44 5.07 -6.96
C ILE A 745 -32.30 4.05 -6.83
N LYS A 746 -32.46 2.97 -6.05
CA LYS A 746 -31.43 1.92 -5.91
C LYS A 746 -31.09 1.33 -7.28
N PHE A 747 -29.81 1.25 -7.64
CA PHE A 747 -29.37 0.75 -8.95
C PHE A 747 -28.22 -0.25 -8.82
N SER A 748 -28.38 -1.42 -9.43
CA SER A 748 -27.34 -2.45 -9.54
C SER A 748 -26.85 -2.55 -10.99
N PRO A 749 -25.80 -1.81 -11.39
CA PRO A 749 -25.20 -1.93 -12.71
C PRO A 749 -24.68 -3.35 -12.97
N SER A 750 -24.83 -3.78 -14.22
CA SER A 750 -24.39 -5.07 -14.76
C SER A 750 -23.34 -4.91 -15.86
N ALA A 751 -23.37 -3.79 -16.60
CA ALA A 751 -22.31 -3.39 -17.51
C ALA A 751 -22.20 -1.85 -17.61
N LEU A 752 -21.08 -1.38 -18.13
CA LEU A 752 -20.91 0.00 -18.58
C LEU A 752 -20.14 0.06 -19.90
N ALA A 753 -20.29 1.18 -20.61
CA ALA A 753 -19.53 1.53 -21.79
C ALA A 753 -19.43 3.06 -21.89
N LEU A 754 -18.40 3.52 -22.60
CA LEU A 754 -18.28 4.91 -23.05
C LEU A 754 -18.40 4.93 -24.57
N SER A 755 -18.98 6.01 -25.12
CA SER A 755 -19.16 6.14 -26.56
C SER A 755 -17.83 6.17 -27.30
N LYS A 756 -17.80 5.65 -28.52
CA LYS A 756 -16.63 5.82 -29.40
C LYS A 756 -16.40 7.31 -29.66
N TYR A 757 -15.14 7.70 -29.72
CA TYR A 757 -14.76 9.07 -30.08
C TYR A 757 -15.02 9.35 -31.56
N THR A 758 -15.70 10.46 -31.83
CA THR A 758 -15.85 11.04 -33.17
C THR A 758 -15.20 12.43 -33.17
N PRO A 759 -14.10 12.66 -33.92
CA PRO A 759 -13.41 13.95 -33.94
C PRO A 759 -14.33 15.11 -34.31
N GLY A 760 -14.31 16.16 -33.48
CA GLY A 760 -15.15 17.36 -33.66
C GLY A 760 -16.61 17.22 -33.19
N ALA A 761 -17.05 16.03 -32.76
CA ALA A 761 -18.40 15.85 -32.21
C ALA A 761 -18.46 16.17 -30.70
N THR A 762 -19.65 16.56 -30.24
CA THR A 762 -19.96 16.87 -28.83
C THR A 762 -20.93 15.86 -28.20
N ASP A 763 -21.16 14.73 -28.87
CA ASP A 763 -22.16 13.70 -28.53
C ASP A 763 -21.66 12.62 -27.55
N GLY A 764 -20.49 12.82 -26.94
CA GLY A 764 -19.83 11.86 -26.05
C GLY A 764 -20.73 11.42 -24.90
N TYR A 765 -21.00 10.12 -24.78
CA TYR A 765 -21.95 9.58 -23.80
C TYR A 765 -21.39 8.42 -22.96
N PHE A 766 -21.91 8.33 -21.74
CA PHE A 766 -21.83 7.16 -20.87
C PHE A 766 -23.07 6.30 -21.06
N ALA A 767 -22.88 4.99 -21.10
CA ALA A 767 -23.97 4.02 -21.10
C ALA A 767 -23.73 3.01 -19.97
N THR A 768 -24.78 2.67 -19.23
CA THR A 768 -24.76 1.57 -18.27
C THR A 768 -26.09 0.86 -18.29
N CYS A 769 -26.07 -0.46 -18.11
CA CYS A 769 -27.27 -1.26 -17.97
C CYS A 769 -27.27 -2.00 -16.63
N GLY A 770 -28.46 -2.31 -16.13
CA GLY A 770 -28.62 -3.03 -14.86
C GLY A 770 -30.03 -2.91 -14.32
N SER A 771 -30.26 -3.45 -13.13
CA SER A 771 -31.57 -3.39 -12.49
C SER A 771 -31.68 -2.19 -11.56
N ILE A 772 -32.69 -1.34 -11.77
CA ILE A 772 -33.20 -0.45 -10.73
C ILE A 772 -34.13 -1.23 -9.81
N TYR A 773 -34.20 -0.85 -8.53
CA TYR A 773 -35.12 -1.45 -7.55
C TYR A 773 -36.02 -0.38 -6.93
N ILE A 774 -37.32 -0.53 -7.19
CA ILE A 774 -38.41 0.36 -6.76
C ILE A 774 -39.24 -0.43 -5.75
N ASN A 775 -39.28 -0.01 -4.49
CA ASN A 775 -39.68 -0.88 -3.37
C ASN A 775 -41.05 -1.58 -3.52
N PHE A 776 -42.01 -0.96 -4.21
CA PHE A 776 -43.36 -1.51 -4.44
C PHE A 776 -43.46 -2.37 -5.72
N PHE A 777 -42.70 -2.04 -6.77
CA PHE A 777 -42.74 -2.71 -8.08
C PHE A 777 -41.64 -3.78 -8.27
N GLY A 778 -40.73 -3.93 -7.30
CA GLY A 778 -39.59 -4.84 -7.41
C GLY A 778 -38.46 -4.28 -8.28
N SER A 779 -37.94 -5.09 -9.20
CA SER A 779 -36.77 -4.75 -10.03
C SER A 779 -37.11 -4.66 -11.52
N ALA A 780 -36.85 -3.50 -12.12
CA ALA A 780 -36.95 -3.27 -13.56
C ALA A 780 -35.55 -3.16 -14.18
N PHE A 781 -35.34 -3.66 -15.40
CA PHE A 781 -34.04 -3.60 -16.07
C PHE A 781 -33.98 -2.40 -16.99
N VAL A 782 -32.95 -1.57 -16.86
CA VAL A 782 -32.78 -0.33 -17.62
C VAL A 782 -31.44 -0.28 -18.33
N ASN A 783 -31.45 0.28 -19.54
CA ASN A 783 -30.27 0.79 -20.22
C ASN A 783 -30.29 2.30 -20.11
N ILE A 784 -29.39 2.88 -19.30
CA ILE A 784 -29.28 4.32 -19.10
C ILE A 784 -28.22 4.84 -20.06
N ARG A 785 -28.54 5.89 -20.83
CA ARG A 785 -27.60 6.62 -21.70
C ARG A 785 -27.57 8.09 -21.27
N ASP A 786 -26.44 8.47 -20.70
CA ASP A 786 -26.12 9.84 -20.28
C ASP A 786 -25.17 10.48 -21.31
N ALA A 787 -25.70 11.38 -22.14
CA ALA A 787 -24.94 12.11 -23.14
C ALA A 787 -24.51 13.50 -22.67
N ARG A 788 -23.30 13.91 -23.07
CA ARG A 788 -22.89 15.32 -23.07
C ARG A 788 -23.88 16.17 -23.87
N TYR A 789 -24.17 17.36 -23.38
CA TYR A 789 -25.17 18.27 -23.92
C TYR A 789 -24.68 19.73 -23.85
N ASP A 790 -23.92 20.14 -24.87
CA ASP A 790 -23.31 21.48 -24.97
C ASP A 790 -24.26 22.57 -25.52
N VAL A 791 -25.52 22.22 -25.84
CA VAL A 791 -26.35 22.99 -26.80
C VAL A 791 -27.09 24.18 -26.18
N GLU A 792 -27.49 24.12 -24.90
CA GLU A 792 -28.25 25.19 -24.24
C GLU A 792 -27.60 25.68 -22.93
N SER A 793 -27.13 26.92 -22.92
CA SER A 793 -26.65 27.60 -21.72
C SER A 793 -27.82 28.11 -20.86
N GLY A 794 -28.59 27.19 -20.26
CA GLY A 794 -29.70 27.53 -19.37
C GLY A 794 -30.25 26.35 -18.56
N LYS A 795 -30.51 25.21 -19.22
CA LYS A 795 -30.86 23.90 -18.64
C LYS A 795 -30.43 22.79 -19.62
N PRO A 796 -30.30 21.52 -19.19
CA PRO A 796 -30.30 21.02 -17.82
C PRO A 796 -28.89 20.78 -17.25
N TYR A 797 -28.86 20.44 -15.96
CA TYR A 797 -27.73 20.19 -15.05
C TYR A 797 -26.37 19.86 -15.71
N PHE A 798 -25.38 20.75 -15.51
CA PHE A 798 -23.97 20.56 -15.83
C PHE A 798 -23.61 20.22 -17.30
N GLY A 799 -24.52 20.42 -18.25
CA GLY A 799 -24.27 20.08 -19.66
C GLY A 799 -24.31 18.58 -19.93
N ARG A 800 -25.21 17.86 -19.23
CA ARG A 800 -25.49 16.44 -19.41
C ARG A 800 -26.98 16.21 -19.66
N SER A 801 -27.32 15.16 -20.40
CA SER A 801 -28.69 14.82 -20.76
C SER A 801 -28.86 13.29 -20.82
N VAL A 802 -29.69 12.77 -19.92
CA VAL A 802 -29.96 11.34 -19.76
C VAL A 802 -31.22 10.93 -20.52
N THR A 803 -31.20 9.69 -21.00
CA THR A 803 -32.29 8.97 -21.66
C THR A 803 -32.25 7.49 -21.23
N ILE A 804 -33.37 6.78 -21.27
CA ILE A 804 -33.40 5.31 -21.07
C ILE A 804 -33.83 4.65 -22.39
N PRO A 805 -32.92 4.42 -23.35
CA PRO A 805 -33.26 3.74 -24.60
C PRO A 805 -33.89 2.36 -24.38
N LYS A 806 -34.96 2.07 -25.14
CA LYS A 806 -35.59 0.74 -25.19
C LYS A 806 -34.66 -0.34 -25.72
N THR A 807 -33.97 -0.03 -26.83
CA THR A 807 -32.94 -0.88 -27.41
C THR A 807 -31.77 -1.05 -26.44
N GLY A 808 -31.46 -2.28 -26.08
CA GLY A 808 -30.35 -2.60 -25.18
C GLY A 808 -28.98 -2.20 -25.75
N MET A 809 -28.03 -1.86 -24.88
CA MET A 809 -26.63 -1.72 -25.30
C MET A 809 -26.08 -3.07 -25.78
N PRO A 810 -25.03 -3.12 -26.64
CA PRO A 810 -24.51 -4.38 -27.16
C PRO A 810 -24.15 -5.39 -26.05
N LYS A 811 -24.68 -6.62 -26.17
CA LYS A 811 -24.60 -7.72 -25.17
C LYS A 811 -25.43 -7.53 -23.89
N ALA A 812 -26.23 -6.48 -23.76
CA ALA A 812 -27.22 -6.33 -22.69
C ALA A 812 -28.63 -6.72 -23.15
N SER A 813 -29.51 -7.00 -22.19
CA SER A 813 -30.95 -7.09 -22.45
C SER A 813 -31.52 -5.74 -22.93
N PRO A 814 -32.62 -5.72 -23.70
CA PRO A 814 -33.45 -4.54 -23.85
C PRO A 814 -33.86 -3.97 -22.48
N THR A 815 -34.19 -2.69 -22.46
CA THR A 815 -34.87 -2.11 -21.28
C THR A 815 -36.23 -2.80 -21.13
N ASN A 816 -36.60 -3.07 -19.88
CA ASN A 816 -37.93 -3.47 -19.49
C ASN A 816 -38.32 -2.71 -18.22
N LEU A 817 -39.03 -1.60 -18.43
CA LEU A 817 -39.70 -0.76 -17.44
C LEU A 817 -41.18 -1.17 -17.24
N HIS A 818 -41.57 -2.42 -17.53
CA HIS A 818 -42.88 -2.93 -17.12
C HIS A 818 -42.94 -2.93 -15.58
N LEU A 819 -43.73 -2.02 -15.01
CA LEU A 819 -43.94 -1.91 -13.57
C LEU A 819 -45.29 -2.53 -13.21
N HIS A 820 -45.24 -3.76 -12.73
CA HIS A 820 -46.41 -4.49 -12.21
C HIS A 820 -46.38 -4.49 -10.68
N GLY A 821 -47.43 -3.95 -10.05
CA GLY A 821 -47.49 -3.72 -8.61
C GLY A 821 -48.83 -4.18 -8.04
N ASN A 822 -48.76 -5.08 -7.06
CA ASN A 822 -49.93 -5.65 -6.40
C ASN A 822 -50.08 -5.02 -5.01
N TRP A 823 -51.22 -4.40 -4.76
CA TRP A 823 -51.57 -3.87 -3.43
C TRP A 823 -52.71 -4.66 -2.84
N ASP A 824 -52.42 -5.35 -1.74
CA ASP A 824 -53.37 -6.18 -0.99
C ASP A 824 -53.67 -5.52 0.38
N ASP A 825 -54.79 -5.89 1.01
CA ASP A 825 -55.20 -5.41 2.34
C ASP A 825 -54.51 -6.17 3.49
N LEU A 826 -54.81 -5.79 4.75
CA LEU A 826 -54.30 -6.50 5.94
C LEU A 826 -54.73 -7.98 6.05
N THR A 827 -55.68 -8.44 5.24
CA THR A 827 -56.13 -9.85 5.19
C THR A 827 -55.52 -10.65 4.04
N GLY A 828 -54.89 -9.97 3.08
CA GLY A 828 -54.31 -10.56 1.86
C GLY A 828 -55.23 -10.52 0.64
N GLU A 829 -56.36 -9.82 0.71
CA GLU A 829 -57.27 -9.61 -0.41
C GLU A 829 -56.82 -8.44 -1.29
N ARG A 830 -57.00 -8.55 -2.61
CA ARG A 830 -56.56 -7.54 -3.57
C ARG A 830 -57.32 -6.21 -3.39
N LEU A 831 -56.59 -5.11 -3.17
CA LEU A 831 -57.13 -3.73 -3.20
C LEU A 831 -56.96 -3.08 -4.58
N SER A 832 -55.77 -3.23 -5.19
CA SER A 832 -55.51 -2.70 -6.53
C SER A 832 -54.37 -3.44 -7.22
N THR A 833 -54.50 -3.59 -8.54
CA THR A 833 -53.43 -4.05 -9.43
C THR A 833 -53.01 -2.86 -10.29
N LEU A 834 -51.73 -2.51 -10.26
CA LEU A 834 -51.16 -1.38 -10.97
C LEU A 834 -50.21 -1.91 -12.04
N ASP A 835 -50.50 -1.63 -13.31
CA ASP A 835 -49.74 -2.19 -14.45
C ASP A 835 -49.34 -1.09 -15.45
N PHE A 836 -48.05 -0.78 -15.50
CA PHE A 836 -47.48 0.19 -16.43
C PHE A 836 -46.59 -0.52 -17.45
N PRO A 837 -47.05 -0.79 -18.67
CA PRO A 837 -46.30 -1.57 -19.65
C PRO A 837 -45.05 -0.83 -20.12
N ASP A 838 -43.99 -1.57 -20.47
CA ASP A 838 -42.71 -0.96 -20.89
C ASP A 838 -42.89 0.06 -22.03
N ALA A 839 -43.76 -0.21 -23.00
CA ALA A 839 -43.99 0.65 -24.16
C ALA A 839 -44.36 2.11 -23.78
N ASP A 840 -45.08 2.28 -22.67
CA ASP A 840 -45.65 3.55 -22.22
C ASP A 840 -44.90 4.15 -21.01
N MET A 841 -43.78 3.53 -20.60
CA MET A 841 -42.90 3.95 -19.50
C MET A 841 -41.54 4.45 -20.02
N ASP A 842 -41.09 5.63 -19.61
CA ASP A 842 -39.77 6.17 -19.97
C ASP A 842 -39.14 6.97 -18.81
N TYR A 843 -37.91 7.42 -19.01
CA TYR A 843 -37.25 8.43 -18.21
C TYR A 843 -37.91 9.80 -18.39
N ASN A 844 -37.99 10.62 -17.32
CA ASN A 844 -38.56 11.96 -17.41
C ASN A 844 -37.54 12.97 -17.99
N ILE A 845 -37.29 12.84 -19.31
CA ILE A 845 -36.32 13.62 -20.10
C ILE A 845 -36.51 15.14 -19.93
N LYS A 846 -37.74 15.60 -19.70
CA LYS A 846 -38.09 17.03 -19.55
C LYS A 846 -37.55 17.65 -18.25
N ILE A 847 -37.51 16.89 -17.15
CA ILE A 847 -37.01 17.39 -15.85
C ILE A 847 -35.63 16.85 -15.49
N GLN A 848 -35.15 15.83 -16.21
CA GLN A 848 -33.88 15.12 -15.96
C GLN A 848 -33.80 14.64 -14.50
N ASN A 849 -34.83 13.90 -14.09
CA ASN A 849 -34.94 13.25 -12.78
C ASN A 849 -36.03 12.16 -12.83
N GLY A 850 -35.67 10.89 -12.61
CA GLY A 850 -36.62 9.81 -12.39
C GLY A 850 -37.41 9.34 -13.62
N LEU A 851 -38.51 8.60 -13.39
CA LEU A 851 -39.31 7.94 -14.44
C LEU A 851 -40.71 8.51 -14.55
N THR A 852 -41.35 8.37 -15.71
CA THR A 852 -42.76 8.69 -15.91
C THR A 852 -43.38 7.81 -17.00
N GLY A 853 -44.69 7.63 -16.97
CA GLY A 853 -45.40 6.87 -18.01
C GLY A 853 -46.90 6.78 -17.81
N THR A 854 -47.53 5.99 -18.67
CA THR A 854 -48.96 5.65 -18.59
C THR A 854 -49.19 4.14 -18.52
N GLY A 855 -50.38 3.73 -18.11
CA GLY A 855 -50.74 2.33 -17.89
C GLY A 855 -52.18 2.19 -17.41
N ALA A 856 -52.47 1.07 -16.75
CA ALA A 856 -53.79 0.74 -16.22
C ALA A 856 -53.75 0.50 -14.70
N ALA A 857 -54.84 0.86 -14.02
CA ALA A 857 -55.01 0.64 -12.60
C ALA A 857 -56.37 -0.04 -12.32
N SER A 858 -56.32 -1.33 -12.05
CA SER A 858 -57.46 -2.13 -11.58
C SER A 858 -57.69 -1.85 -10.10
N VAL A 859 -58.94 -1.62 -9.69
CA VAL A 859 -59.30 -1.24 -8.31
C VAL A 859 -60.43 -2.13 -7.83
N SER A 860 -60.27 -2.83 -6.71
CA SER A 860 -61.15 -3.95 -6.34
C SER A 860 -62.60 -3.59 -5.99
N PHE A 861 -62.89 -2.31 -5.80
CA PHE A 861 -64.25 -1.78 -5.59
C PHE A 861 -64.85 -1.11 -6.84
N VAL A 862 -64.17 -1.21 -7.99
CA VAL A 862 -64.54 -0.63 -9.29
C VAL A 862 -64.68 -1.77 -10.29
N HIS A 863 -65.90 -2.07 -10.73
CA HIS A 863 -66.27 -3.32 -11.41
C HIS A 863 -66.63 -3.10 -12.88
N SER A 864 -65.63 -2.72 -13.66
CA SER A 864 -65.68 -2.48 -15.11
C SER A 864 -64.24 -2.53 -15.66
N ASP A 865 -63.98 -1.92 -16.82
CA ASP A 865 -62.63 -1.81 -17.38
C ASP A 865 -61.68 -1.05 -16.42
N ASP A 866 -60.38 -1.32 -16.50
CA ASP A 866 -59.38 -0.67 -15.64
C ASP A 866 -59.29 0.85 -15.86
N LEU A 867 -58.87 1.60 -14.84
CA LEU A 867 -58.73 3.06 -14.92
C LEU A 867 -57.44 3.45 -15.64
N ASP A 868 -57.49 4.47 -16.50
CA ASP A 868 -56.30 5.06 -17.13
C ASP A 868 -55.38 5.60 -16.03
N ALA A 869 -54.15 5.10 -15.98
CA ALA A 869 -53.18 5.48 -14.95
C ALA A 869 -52.00 6.24 -15.54
N THR A 870 -51.56 7.26 -14.82
CA THR A 870 -50.32 8.01 -15.05
C THR A 870 -49.40 7.78 -13.85
N ILE A 871 -48.10 7.67 -14.07
CA ILE A 871 -47.10 7.51 -13.01
C ILE A 871 -45.94 8.50 -13.16
N GLU A 872 -45.46 9.01 -12.03
CA GLU A 872 -44.19 9.71 -11.91
C GLU A 872 -43.42 9.17 -10.68
N ILE A 873 -42.23 8.64 -10.93
CA ILE A 873 -41.31 8.13 -9.89
C ILE A 873 -40.21 9.17 -9.71
N ARG A 874 -40.16 9.73 -8.50
CA ARG A 874 -39.09 10.62 -8.05
C ARG A 874 -38.32 9.95 -6.90
N ASP A 875 -37.44 10.70 -6.27
CA ASP A 875 -36.51 10.24 -5.25
C ASP A 875 -37.16 9.96 -3.88
N GLU A 876 -38.15 10.78 -3.49
CA GLU A 876 -38.84 10.68 -2.19
C GLU A 876 -40.31 10.23 -2.30
N SER A 877 -40.92 10.33 -3.50
CA SER A 877 -42.29 9.87 -3.78
C SER A 877 -42.40 9.10 -5.10
N ILE A 878 -43.31 8.13 -5.12
CA ILE A 878 -43.95 7.66 -6.36
C ILE A 878 -45.37 8.19 -6.33
N ASP A 879 -45.73 8.97 -7.34
CA ASP A 879 -47.06 9.52 -7.53
C ASP A 879 -47.72 8.80 -8.70
N ILE A 880 -48.88 8.21 -8.46
CA ILE A 880 -49.69 7.55 -9.48
C ILE A 880 -51.05 8.23 -9.47
N CYS A 881 -51.46 8.83 -10.57
CA CYS A 881 -52.78 9.46 -10.70
C CYS A 881 -53.61 8.76 -11.76
N MET A 882 -54.82 8.41 -11.39
CA MET A 882 -55.73 7.50 -12.07
C MET A 882 -56.99 8.27 -12.47
N THR A 883 -57.41 8.14 -13.72
CA THR A 883 -58.52 8.88 -14.29
C THR A 883 -59.44 7.98 -15.12
N SER A 884 -60.70 8.36 -15.25
CA SER A 884 -61.55 7.82 -16.32
C SER A 884 -62.74 8.74 -16.62
N THR A 885 -63.12 8.83 -17.90
CA THR A 885 -64.30 9.57 -18.36
C THR A 885 -65.51 8.68 -18.60
N SER A 886 -65.34 7.35 -18.64
CA SER A 886 -66.45 6.39 -18.67
C SER A 886 -67.10 6.23 -17.29
N THR A 887 -68.26 5.56 -17.26
CA THR A 887 -68.97 5.23 -16.02
C THR A 887 -68.61 3.81 -15.57
N HIS A 888 -68.23 3.68 -14.30
CA HIS A 888 -67.83 2.42 -13.67
C HIS A 888 -68.81 2.01 -12.56
N ASP A 889 -69.14 0.73 -12.44
CA ASP A 889 -69.95 0.24 -11.31
C ASP A 889 -69.09 0.16 -10.03
N VAL A 890 -69.59 0.67 -8.90
CA VAL A 890 -68.86 0.66 -7.61
C VAL A 890 -69.47 -0.36 -6.64
N ASP A 891 -68.63 -1.12 -5.92
CA ASP A 891 -69.05 -2.05 -4.85
C ASP A 891 -68.01 -2.08 -3.72
N MET A 892 -68.43 -1.78 -2.48
CA MET A 892 -67.54 -1.76 -1.31
C MET A 892 -67.28 -3.15 -0.71
N GLY A 893 -67.76 -4.22 -1.36
CA GLY A 893 -67.86 -5.56 -0.79
C GLY A 893 -68.75 -5.56 0.46
N LEU A 894 -69.86 -4.81 0.39
CA LEU A 894 -70.89 -4.64 1.42
C LEU A 894 -72.31 -4.78 0.82
N TYR A 895 -72.50 -4.32 -0.42
CA TYR A 895 -73.74 -4.39 -1.18
C TYR A 895 -73.42 -4.53 -2.67
N ALA A 896 -73.98 -5.56 -3.31
CA ALA A 896 -73.87 -5.78 -4.74
C ALA A 896 -74.27 -4.52 -5.55
N ARG A 897 -73.27 -3.82 -6.12
CA ARG A 897 -73.41 -2.53 -6.85
C ARG A 897 -74.05 -1.39 -6.03
N LEU A 898 -73.20 -0.60 -5.39
CA LEU A 898 -73.56 0.65 -4.71
C LEU A 898 -74.11 1.72 -5.68
N GLY A 899 -73.50 1.91 -6.85
CA GLY A 899 -73.88 2.91 -7.84
C GLY A 899 -72.93 2.95 -9.03
N GLY A 900 -73.11 3.89 -9.96
CA GLY A 900 -72.13 4.21 -11.00
C GLY A 900 -71.21 5.37 -10.57
N LEU A 901 -70.05 5.50 -11.20
CA LEU A 901 -69.08 6.58 -10.97
C LEU A 901 -68.41 6.98 -12.30
N SER A 902 -68.50 8.24 -12.71
CA SER A 902 -67.80 8.78 -13.89
C SER A 902 -66.88 9.96 -13.52
N HIS A 903 -66.12 10.45 -14.50
CA HIS A 903 -65.15 11.56 -14.31
C HIS A 903 -64.21 11.30 -13.14
N ILE A 904 -63.79 10.04 -13.02
CA ILE A 904 -62.93 9.56 -11.95
C ILE A 904 -61.60 10.31 -12.03
N ASN A 905 -61.13 10.79 -10.88
CA ASN A 905 -59.81 11.35 -10.70
C ASN A 905 -59.33 11.03 -9.29
N GLY A 906 -58.27 10.25 -9.19
CA GLY A 906 -57.65 9.89 -7.92
C GLY A 906 -56.14 9.85 -8.00
N CYS A 907 -55.48 9.86 -6.86
CA CYS A 907 -54.04 9.63 -6.78
C CYS A 907 -53.65 8.75 -5.60
N ILE A 908 -52.56 8.01 -5.80
CA ILE A 908 -51.79 7.25 -4.84
C ILE A 908 -50.45 7.97 -4.66
N ARG A 909 -50.00 8.13 -3.42
CA ARG A 909 -48.63 8.53 -3.10
C ARG A 909 -47.95 7.45 -2.28
N ILE A 910 -46.88 6.88 -2.81
CA ILE A 910 -46.00 5.92 -2.11
C ILE A 910 -44.80 6.69 -1.59
N MET A 911 -44.55 6.62 -0.27
CA MET A 911 -43.36 7.19 0.36
C MET A 911 -42.62 6.07 1.10
N GLY A 912 -41.35 5.85 0.76
CA GLY A 912 -40.57 4.73 1.30
C GLY A 912 -40.97 3.38 0.69
N PRO A 913 -41.29 2.34 1.49
CA PRO A 913 -41.60 1.00 0.97
C PRO A 913 -43.10 0.68 0.86
N THR A 914 -44.00 1.51 1.40
CA THR A 914 -45.42 1.15 1.55
C THR A 914 -46.36 2.14 0.86
N LEU A 915 -47.36 1.59 0.17
CA LEU A 915 -48.51 2.32 -0.35
C LEU A 915 -49.47 2.57 0.84
N GLN A 916 -49.61 3.83 1.24
CA GLN A 916 -50.32 4.19 2.48
C GLN A 916 -51.81 4.51 2.24
N ARG A 917 -52.13 5.17 1.12
CA ARG A 917 -53.50 5.57 0.77
C ARG A 917 -53.68 5.77 -0.74
N LEU A 918 -54.82 5.31 -1.23
CA LEU A 918 -55.45 5.68 -2.51
C LEU A 918 -56.63 6.62 -2.19
N VAL A 919 -56.79 7.71 -2.92
CA VAL A 919 -58.03 8.52 -2.89
C VAL A 919 -58.52 8.69 -4.32
N LEU A 920 -59.79 8.41 -4.56
CA LEU A 920 -60.48 8.51 -5.86
C LEU A 920 -61.72 9.41 -5.69
N GLY A 921 -61.68 10.58 -6.32
CA GLY A 921 -62.86 11.41 -6.55
C GLY A 921 -63.58 11.02 -7.85
N GLY A 922 -64.81 11.47 -8.00
CA GLY A 922 -65.59 11.37 -9.24
C GLY A 922 -67.01 11.90 -9.04
N TYR A 923 -67.86 11.73 -10.05
CA TYR A 923 -69.29 12.06 -9.97
C TYR A 923 -70.15 10.79 -9.97
N LEU A 924 -71.12 10.73 -9.06
CA LEU A 924 -72.07 9.63 -9.00
C LEU A 924 -72.85 9.56 -10.32
N GLU A 925 -72.98 8.36 -10.85
CA GLU A 925 -73.71 8.05 -12.07
C GLU A 925 -74.70 6.91 -11.86
N LYS A 926 -75.57 6.68 -12.85
CA LYS A 926 -76.38 5.47 -12.86
C LYS A 926 -75.50 4.26 -13.19
N ALA A 927 -75.63 3.19 -12.40
CA ALA A 927 -74.97 1.91 -12.64
C ALA A 927 -75.24 1.38 -14.07
N VAL A 928 -74.21 0.79 -14.68
CA VAL A 928 -74.15 0.37 -16.09
C VAL A 928 -74.51 -1.12 -16.23
N GLY A 929 -74.20 -1.93 -15.22
CA GLY A 929 -74.49 -3.37 -15.21
C GLY A 929 -75.98 -3.70 -15.11
N THR A 930 -76.32 -4.96 -15.36
CA THR A 930 -77.69 -5.49 -15.27
C THR A 930 -78.23 -5.49 -13.82
N GLY A 931 -78.84 -4.39 -13.42
CA GLY A 931 -79.49 -4.19 -12.12
C GLY A 931 -79.81 -2.72 -11.88
N THR A 932 -80.36 -2.40 -10.70
CA THR A 932 -80.45 -1.01 -10.21
C THR A 932 -79.47 -0.85 -9.06
N GLY A 933 -78.48 0.03 -9.22
CA GLY A 933 -77.62 0.44 -8.10
C GLY A 933 -78.42 1.07 -6.96
N ILE A 934 -77.84 1.08 -5.76
CA ILE A 934 -78.45 1.68 -4.57
C ILE A 934 -78.49 3.20 -4.66
N LEU A 935 -77.49 3.80 -5.30
CA LEU A 935 -77.31 5.23 -5.54
C LEU A 935 -77.18 5.53 -7.04
N ALA A 936 -77.73 6.66 -7.47
CA ALA A 936 -77.55 7.29 -8.78
C ALA A 936 -77.74 8.82 -8.63
N PRO A 937 -77.31 9.68 -9.57
CA PRO A 937 -77.59 11.12 -9.51
C PRO A 937 -79.06 11.40 -9.86
N LYS A 938 -79.60 12.48 -9.31
CA LYS A 938 -80.87 13.04 -9.79
C LYS A 938 -80.68 13.64 -11.19
N THR A 939 -81.69 13.54 -12.06
CA THR A 939 -81.57 13.97 -13.46
C THR A 939 -81.20 15.44 -13.58
N GLY A 940 -80.04 15.71 -14.20
CA GLY A 940 -79.51 17.06 -14.38
C GLY A 940 -78.73 17.63 -13.18
N GLN A 941 -78.47 16.81 -12.15
CA GLN A 941 -77.66 17.18 -10.99
C GLN A 941 -76.30 16.46 -11.02
N VAL A 942 -75.33 17.05 -10.32
CA VAL A 942 -74.00 16.46 -10.09
C VAL A 942 -73.85 16.18 -8.61
N VAL A 943 -73.35 14.99 -8.28
CA VAL A 943 -73.14 14.52 -6.90
C VAL A 943 -71.68 14.11 -6.79
N GLU A 944 -70.91 14.82 -5.97
CA GLU A 944 -69.51 14.50 -5.75
C GLU A 944 -69.37 13.22 -4.93
N VAL A 945 -68.47 12.35 -5.35
CA VAL A 945 -68.10 11.11 -4.67
C VAL A 945 -66.61 11.14 -4.36
N ILE A 946 -66.23 10.73 -3.15
CA ILE A 946 -64.84 10.57 -2.71
C ILE A 946 -64.71 9.21 -2.03
N THR A 947 -63.90 8.32 -2.61
CA THR A 947 -63.52 7.04 -1.99
C THR A 947 -62.05 7.10 -1.54
N SER A 948 -61.77 6.73 -0.30
CA SER A 948 -60.45 6.77 0.33
C SER A 948 -60.12 5.39 0.90
N VAL A 949 -59.08 4.76 0.36
CA VAL A 949 -58.65 3.40 0.73
C VAL A 949 -57.26 3.42 1.33
N THR A 950 -57.07 2.63 2.38
CA THR A 950 -55.80 2.35 3.07
C THR A 950 -55.71 0.84 3.30
N PRO A 951 -54.54 0.26 3.66
CA PRO A 951 -54.45 -1.17 3.97
C PRO A 951 -55.37 -1.62 5.12
N ASN A 952 -55.83 -0.66 5.94
CA ASN A 952 -56.65 -0.90 7.13
C ASN A 952 -58.15 -0.66 6.89
N SER A 953 -58.54 0.19 5.92
CA SER A 953 -59.94 0.52 5.65
C SER A 953 -60.19 1.16 4.28
N CYS A 954 -61.35 0.88 3.69
CA CYS A 954 -61.93 1.53 2.51
C CYS A 954 -63.17 2.36 2.91
N SER A 955 -63.17 3.66 2.64
CA SER A 955 -64.29 4.58 2.95
C SER A 955 -64.83 5.22 1.68
N PHE A 956 -66.16 5.29 1.52
CA PHE A 956 -66.88 5.97 0.44
C PHE A 956 -67.67 7.13 1.04
N TYR A 957 -67.69 8.26 0.35
CA TYR A 957 -68.49 9.44 0.67
C TYR A 957 -69.15 9.96 -0.61
N ALA A 958 -70.44 10.30 -0.56
CA ALA A 958 -71.17 10.97 -1.63
C ALA A 958 -71.96 12.16 -1.08
N SER A 959 -72.08 13.25 -1.86
CA SER A 959 -72.75 14.49 -1.42
C SER A 959 -73.45 15.20 -2.57
N GLY A 960 -74.76 15.43 -2.45
CA GLY A 960 -75.57 16.17 -3.43
C GLY A 960 -77.01 15.63 -3.59
N ASP A 961 -77.65 16.02 -4.70
CA ASP A 961 -78.97 15.55 -5.12
C ASP A 961 -78.88 14.19 -5.85
N MET A 962 -79.08 13.11 -5.09
CA MET A 962 -79.03 11.73 -5.58
C MET A 962 -80.42 11.06 -5.56
N LEU A 963 -80.47 9.86 -6.12
CA LEU A 963 -81.58 8.91 -6.08
C LEU A 963 -81.16 7.72 -5.23
N PHE A 964 -81.96 7.36 -4.22
CA PHE A 964 -81.76 6.21 -3.36
C PHE A 964 -82.79 5.12 -3.67
N SER A 965 -82.32 3.90 -3.93
CA SER A 965 -83.17 2.76 -4.30
C SER A 965 -83.64 1.99 -3.06
N VAL A 966 -84.91 2.15 -2.70
CA VAL A 966 -85.54 1.49 -1.54
C VAL A 966 -86.56 0.47 -2.04
N ALA A 967 -86.27 -0.82 -1.80
CA ALA A 967 -87.14 -1.94 -2.18
C ALA A 967 -87.56 -1.95 -3.69
N GLY A 968 -86.73 -1.39 -4.57
CA GLY A 968 -86.97 -1.28 -6.00
C GLY A 968 -87.67 0.02 -6.46
N ALA A 969 -87.99 0.94 -5.55
CA ALA A 969 -88.46 2.29 -5.86
C ALA A 969 -87.33 3.32 -5.70
N ALA A 970 -87.19 4.24 -6.66
CA ALA A 970 -86.23 5.33 -6.58
C ALA A 970 -86.85 6.55 -5.87
N VAL A 971 -86.14 7.06 -4.86
CA VAL A 971 -86.54 8.19 -4.03
C VAL A 971 -85.49 9.28 -4.17
N ASP A 972 -85.88 10.54 -4.36
CA ASP A 972 -84.93 11.66 -4.35
C ASP A 972 -84.32 11.79 -2.95
N LEU A 973 -83.01 12.03 -2.86
CA LEU A 973 -82.25 12.13 -1.62
C LEU A 973 -81.21 13.24 -1.77
N SER A 974 -81.46 14.38 -1.15
CA SER A 974 -80.59 15.57 -1.16
C SER A 974 -79.77 15.63 0.12
N GLY A 975 -78.50 15.23 0.10
CA GLY A 975 -77.65 15.23 1.29
C GLY A 975 -76.37 14.42 1.14
N THR A 976 -75.94 13.77 2.21
CA THR A 976 -74.66 13.04 2.30
C THR A 976 -74.87 11.55 2.58
N VAL A 977 -73.99 10.72 2.03
CA VAL A 977 -73.85 9.28 2.30
C VAL A 977 -72.39 9.01 2.63
N PHE A 978 -72.11 8.46 3.80
CA PHE A 978 -70.82 7.91 4.19
C PHE A 978 -70.93 6.39 4.39
N LEU A 979 -69.95 5.64 3.94
CA LEU A 979 -69.79 4.20 4.17
C LEU A 979 -68.32 3.92 4.46
N LYS A 980 -67.98 2.98 5.34
CA LYS A 980 -66.61 2.55 5.61
C LYS A 980 -66.53 1.08 5.95
N LYS A 981 -65.58 0.37 5.36
CA LYS A 981 -65.19 -1.01 5.65
C LYS A 981 -63.78 -0.97 6.27
N ASP A 982 -63.63 -1.51 7.46
CA ASP A 982 -62.40 -1.54 8.25
C ASP A 982 -61.85 -2.97 8.27
N PHE A 983 -60.88 -3.24 7.39
CA PHE A 983 -60.22 -4.54 7.27
C PHE A 983 -59.52 -4.92 8.59
N SER A 984 -58.95 -3.94 9.31
CA SER A 984 -58.22 -4.18 10.56
C SER A 984 -59.12 -4.66 11.71
N ARG A 985 -60.38 -4.19 11.75
CA ARG A 985 -61.38 -4.58 12.75
C ARG A 985 -62.35 -5.66 12.26
N LYS A 986 -62.32 -5.99 10.97
CA LYS A 986 -63.42 -6.66 10.25
C LYS A 986 -64.77 -5.97 10.51
N SER A 987 -64.78 -4.64 10.56
CA SER A 987 -65.99 -3.85 10.76
C SER A 987 -66.47 -3.23 9.46
N ALA A 988 -67.75 -2.90 9.39
CA ALA A 988 -68.33 -2.05 8.38
C ALA A 988 -69.28 -1.06 9.04
N GLU A 989 -69.37 0.16 8.54
CA GLU A 989 -70.18 1.23 9.10
C GLU A 989 -70.66 2.17 8.00
N GLY A 990 -71.66 3.00 8.31
CA GLY A 990 -72.13 4.03 7.40
C GLY A 990 -73.05 5.02 8.09
N ASP A 991 -73.27 6.16 7.43
CA ASP A 991 -74.15 7.23 7.89
C ASP A 991 -74.72 7.99 6.69
N VAL A 992 -76.05 8.15 6.64
CA VAL A 992 -76.77 8.80 5.53
C VAL A 992 -77.57 9.95 6.11
N THR A 993 -77.17 11.19 5.86
CA THR A 993 -77.86 12.40 6.36
C THR A 993 -78.39 13.22 5.20
N ALA A 994 -79.71 13.21 4.98
CA ALA A 994 -80.30 13.81 3.79
C ALA A 994 -81.78 14.19 3.91
N ARG A 995 -82.20 15.16 3.08
CA ARG A 995 -83.59 15.46 2.77
C ARG A 995 -84.09 14.48 1.72
N ILE A 996 -84.91 13.54 2.14
CA ILE A 996 -85.59 12.56 1.30
C ILE A 996 -86.86 13.21 0.72
N ASN A 997 -86.98 13.21 -0.61
CA ASN A 997 -88.15 13.72 -1.32
C ASN A 997 -88.86 12.56 -2.04
N CYS A 998 -90.04 12.24 -1.54
CA CYS A 998 -90.84 11.10 -1.99
C CYS A 998 -91.92 11.49 -3.01
N ASN A 999 -91.85 12.65 -3.65
CA ASN A 999 -92.85 13.10 -4.63
C ASN A 999 -93.07 12.10 -5.79
N SER A 1000 -92.08 11.25 -6.10
CA SER A 1000 -92.18 10.13 -7.06
C SER A 1000 -93.07 8.96 -6.59
N VAL A 1001 -93.26 8.82 -5.27
CA VAL A 1001 -94.02 7.74 -4.62
C VAL A 1001 -95.35 8.25 -4.05
N LEU A 1002 -95.37 9.47 -3.51
CA LEU A 1002 -96.53 10.11 -2.90
C LEU A 1002 -96.33 11.64 -2.87
N GLY A 1003 -97.13 12.37 -3.65
CA GLY A 1003 -96.98 13.82 -3.82
C GLY A 1003 -97.19 14.61 -2.52
N GLY A 1004 -96.30 15.57 -2.26
CA GLY A 1004 -96.29 16.42 -1.06
C GLY A 1004 -95.55 15.82 0.15
N LEU A 1005 -94.77 14.75 -0.03
CA LEU A 1005 -94.04 14.07 1.04
C LEU A 1005 -92.53 14.34 0.94
N GLU A 1006 -92.01 15.24 1.77
CA GLU A 1006 -90.58 15.56 1.88
C GLU A 1006 -90.15 15.53 3.35
N GLY A 1007 -88.93 15.08 3.67
CA GLY A 1007 -88.46 15.01 5.05
C GLY A 1007 -86.95 14.86 5.21
N GLU A 1008 -86.43 15.38 6.32
CA GLU A 1008 -84.99 15.37 6.63
C GLU A 1008 -84.66 14.24 7.61
N GLY A 1009 -83.67 13.41 7.29
CA GLY A 1009 -83.34 12.24 8.10
C GLY A 1009 -81.85 11.93 8.16
N GLN A 1010 -81.48 11.17 9.19
CA GLN A 1010 -80.14 10.60 9.37
C GLN A 1010 -80.28 9.10 9.64
N VAL A 1011 -79.49 8.24 8.99
CA VAL A 1011 -79.47 6.79 9.23
C VAL A 1011 -78.03 6.29 9.30
N SER A 1012 -77.58 5.88 10.48
CA SER A 1012 -76.24 5.34 10.73
C SER A 1012 -76.27 3.87 11.12
N TRP A 1013 -75.30 3.11 10.65
CA TRP A 1013 -75.17 1.68 10.95
C TRP A 1013 -73.71 1.28 11.18
N TYR A 1014 -73.52 0.15 11.84
CA TYR A 1014 -72.22 -0.44 12.17
C TYR A 1014 -72.38 -1.95 12.32
N ALA A 1015 -71.38 -2.74 11.91
CA ALA A 1015 -71.31 -4.17 12.14
C ALA A 1015 -69.86 -4.63 12.22
N ASP A 1016 -69.47 -5.28 13.31
CA ASP A 1016 -68.27 -6.12 13.41
C ASP A 1016 -68.62 -7.48 14.01
N MET A 1017 -67.60 -8.29 14.32
CA MET A 1017 -67.75 -9.64 14.87
C MET A 1017 -68.37 -9.69 16.28
N VAL A 1018 -68.53 -8.54 16.96
CA VAL A 1018 -68.90 -8.42 18.38
C VAL A 1018 -69.99 -7.36 18.63
N THR A 1019 -70.10 -6.34 17.77
CA THR A 1019 -71.00 -5.17 17.91
C THR A 1019 -71.73 -4.90 16.60
N GLN A 1020 -73.06 -4.75 16.62
CA GLN A 1020 -73.84 -4.42 15.43
C GLN A 1020 -74.93 -3.41 15.77
N PHE A 1021 -75.20 -2.42 14.91
CA PHE A 1021 -76.37 -1.55 15.01
C PHE A 1021 -76.81 -0.96 13.68
N LEU A 1022 -78.08 -0.57 13.65
CA LEU A 1022 -78.71 0.25 12.63
C LEU A 1022 -79.66 1.20 13.35
N GLN A 1023 -79.42 2.50 13.24
CA GLN A 1023 -80.18 3.54 13.92
C GLN A 1023 -80.44 4.71 12.98
N GLY A 1024 -81.55 5.41 13.13
CA GLY A 1024 -81.83 6.60 12.34
C GLY A 1024 -83.03 7.40 12.82
N ARG A 1025 -83.31 8.46 12.08
CA ARG A 1025 -84.34 9.48 12.30
C ARG A 1025 -84.81 10.02 10.95
N LEU A 1026 -86.09 10.39 10.84
CA LEU A 1026 -86.68 11.02 9.67
C LEU A 1026 -87.79 11.98 10.11
N ALA A 1027 -87.69 13.25 9.72
CA ALA A 1027 -88.62 14.34 10.00
C ALA A 1027 -89.29 14.82 8.71
N VAL A 1028 -90.46 14.25 8.41
CA VAL A 1028 -91.31 14.58 7.25
C VAL A 1028 -92.10 15.87 7.54
N THR A 1029 -92.19 16.77 6.57
CA THR A 1029 -93.10 17.92 6.60
C THR A 1029 -94.07 17.86 5.43
N VAL A 1030 -95.37 17.86 5.73
CA VAL A 1030 -96.45 17.95 4.73
C VAL A 1030 -96.95 19.39 4.69
N ALA A 1031 -96.74 20.05 3.55
CA ALA A 1031 -97.12 21.45 3.33
C ALA A 1031 -98.57 21.56 2.79
N GLY A 1032 -99.41 22.30 3.51
CA GLY A 1032 -100.77 22.66 3.08
C GLY A 1032 -100.94 24.17 2.94
N TRP A 1033 -101.98 24.61 2.21
CA TRP A 1033 -102.20 26.03 1.86
C TRP A 1033 -102.49 26.95 3.06
N THR A 1034 -102.75 26.38 4.25
CA THR A 1034 -103.19 27.09 5.46
C THR A 1034 -102.49 26.63 6.76
N GLY A 1035 -101.50 25.74 6.66
CA GLY A 1035 -100.80 25.16 7.82
C GLY A 1035 -99.91 23.97 7.44
N GLY A 1036 -98.98 23.62 8.31
CA GLY A 1036 -98.04 22.52 8.12
C GLY A 1036 -98.24 21.41 9.14
N ALA A 1037 -98.04 20.15 8.72
CA ALA A 1037 -97.98 18.99 9.60
C ALA A 1037 -96.59 18.34 9.51
N GLY A 1038 -95.85 18.33 10.62
CA GLY A 1038 -94.60 17.60 10.76
C GLY A 1038 -94.84 16.19 11.31
N LEU A 1039 -94.00 15.24 10.90
CA LEU A 1039 -93.92 13.90 11.47
C LEU A 1039 -92.44 13.50 11.57
N GLU A 1040 -91.88 13.60 12.78
CA GLU A 1040 -90.58 13.03 13.09
C GLU A 1040 -90.74 11.58 13.56
N GLY A 1041 -89.76 10.73 13.30
CA GLY A 1041 -89.66 9.43 13.94
C GLY A 1041 -88.27 8.86 13.80
N GLY A 1042 -87.82 8.15 14.83
CA GLY A 1042 -86.52 7.51 14.87
C GLY A 1042 -86.61 6.04 15.24
N MET A 1043 -85.55 5.29 14.96
CA MET A 1043 -85.41 3.90 15.36
C MET A 1043 -83.95 3.57 15.64
N PHE A 1044 -83.73 2.63 16.56
CA PHE A 1044 -82.46 2.02 16.91
C PHE A 1044 -82.70 0.50 16.94
N VAL A 1045 -81.80 -0.26 16.35
CA VAL A 1045 -81.70 -1.71 16.42
C VAL A 1045 -80.24 -2.03 16.69
N GLY A 1046 -79.93 -2.89 17.66
CA GLY A 1046 -78.54 -3.13 18.05
C GLY A 1046 -78.27 -4.43 18.78
N HIS A 1047 -77.00 -4.81 18.77
CA HIS A 1047 -76.39 -5.91 19.51
C HIS A 1047 -75.05 -5.42 20.09
N ASN A 1048 -74.92 -5.51 21.42
CA ASN A 1048 -73.73 -5.21 22.21
C ASN A 1048 -73.17 -3.78 22.03
N VAL A 1049 -74.05 -2.80 21.76
CA VAL A 1049 -73.67 -1.44 21.37
C VAL A 1049 -73.37 -0.59 22.60
N PRO A 1050 -72.16 -0.01 22.78
CA PRO A 1050 -71.92 0.91 23.88
C PRO A 1050 -72.93 2.06 23.87
N LYS A 1051 -73.62 2.36 24.98
CA LYS A 1051 -74.73 3.34 25.01
C LYS A 1051 -74.36 4.74 24.49
N ALA A 1052 -73.09 5.11 24.62
CA ALA A 1052 -72.50 6.32 24.06
C ALA A 1052 -72.54 6.40 22.51
N LYS A 1053 -72.69 5.28 21.78
CA LYS A 1053 -72.84 5.25 20.31
C LYS A 1053 -74.30 5.36 19.83
N ALA A 1054 -75.29 5.23 20.71
CA ALA A 1054 -76.70 5.20 20.35
C ALA A 1054 -77.32 6.62 20.29
N TRP A 1055 -76.86 7.44 19.33
CA TRP A 1055 -77.24 8.86 19.21
C TRP A 1055 -78.74 9.08 19.07
N VAL A 1056 -79.50 8.14 18.48
CA VAL A 1056 -80.97 8.21 18.38
C VAL A 1056 -81.64 8.26 19.76
N LEU A 1057 -80.98 7.74 20.80
CA LEU A 1057 -81.45 7.74 22.18
C LEU A 1057 -80.94 8.96 22.98
N GLN A 1058 -80.11 9.82 22.38
CA GLN A 1058 -79.38 10.92 23.04
C GLN A 1058 -79.85 12.31 22.61
N THR A 1059 -81.01 12.45 21.95
CA THR A 1059 -81.45 13.71 21.33
C THR A 1059 -81.46 14.87 22.32
N THR A 1060 -80.79 15.96 21.97
CA THR A 1060 -80.63 17.16 22.81
C THR A 1060 -81.94 17.90 23.09
N THR A 1061 -82.97 17.68 22.27
CA THR A 1061 -84.36 17.99 22.61
C THR A 1061 -84.93 16.89 23.51
N GLY A 1062 -85.07 17.20 24.80
CA GLY A 1062 -85.45 16.26 25.88
C GLY A 1062 -86.87 15.70 25.84
N ARG A 1063 -87.50 15.60 24.67
CA ARG A 1063 -88.83 15.01 24.46
C ARG A 1063 -88.75 13.53 24.01
N PHE A 1064 -87.63 13.10 23.39
CA PHE A 1064 -87.43 11.71 22.88
C PHE A 1064 -86.20 11.00 23.44
N GLY A 1065 -85.21 11.73 23.96
CA GLY A 1065 -83.99 11.15 24.50
C GLY A 1065 -84.29 10.29 25.73
N VAL A 1066 -83.73 9.08 25.76
CA VAL A 1066 -83.75 8.22 26.96
C VAL A 1066 -82.59 8.65 27.85
N SER A 1067 -82.84 8.81 29.15
CA SER A 1067 -81.78 9.17 30.09
C SER A 1067 -80.65 8.15 30.06
N GLN A 1068 -79.40 8.61 29.96
CA GLN A 1068 -78.21 7.73 29.96
C GLN A 1068 -78.05 6.92 31.27
N ALA A 1069 -78.75 7.31 32.34
CA ALA A 1069 -78.86 6.55 33.59
C ALA A 1069 -79.86 5.37 33.50
N GLN A 1070 -80.85 5.44 32.60
CA GLN A 1070 -81.83 4.38 32.33
C GLN A 1070 -81.35 3.38 31.28
N LEU A 1071 -80.23 3.64 30.59
CA LEU A 1071 -79.68 2.78 29.56
C LEU A 1071 -78.55 1.87 30.09
N PRO A 1072 -78.59 0.54 29.82
CA PRO A 1072 -77.49 -0.38 30.09
C PRO A 1072 -76.22 0.03 29.34
N ASP A 1073 -75.04 -0.26 29.90
CA ASP A 1073 -73.77 0.19 29.33
C ASP A 1073 -73.50 -0.36 27.91
N THR A 1074 -73.99 -1.57 27.62
CA THR A 1074 -74.12 -2.11 26.26
C THR A 1074 -75.57 -2.47 25.92
N LEU A 1075 -76.02 -2.04 24.74
CA LEU A 1075 -77.38 -2.15 24.25
C LEU A 1075 -77.49 -3.28 23.23
N THR A 1076 -78.27 -4.30 23.57
CA THR A 1076 -78.76 -5.32 22.63
C THR A 1076 -80.28 -5.24 22.65
N GLY A 1077 -80.92 -4.84 21.56
CA GLY A 1077 -82.35 -4.54 21.55
C GLY A 1077 -82.82 -3.67 20.40
N ILE A 1078 -84.06 -3.20 20.51
CA ILE A 1078 -84.70 -2.25 19.59
C ILE A 1078 -85.29 -1.06 20.36
N TYR A 1079 -85.42 0.10 19.73
CA TYR A 1079 -86.18 1.25 20.23
C TYR A 1079 -86.68 2.06 19.03
N GLY A 1080 -87.91 2.56 19.06
CA GLY A 1080 -88.43 3.44 18.02
C GLY A 1080 -89.37 4.48 18.57
N TYR A 1081 -89.36 5.68 18.00
CA TYR A 1081 -90.22 6.79 18.38
C TYR A 1081 -90.85 7.48 17.17
N GLY A 1082 -91.92 8.23 17.46
CA GLY A 1082 -92.57 9.14 16.53
C GLY A 1082 -93.11 10.37 17.26
N GLN A 1083 -93.01 11.52 16.61
CA GLN A 1083 -93.60 12.80 16.97
C GLN A 1083 -94.45 13.27 15.78
N VAL A 1084 -95.61 13.86 16.02
CA VAL A 1084 -96.44 14.50 15.00
C VAL A 1084 -96.76 15.91 15.46
N SER A 1085 -96.31 16.91 14.72
CA SER A 1085 -96.57 18.32 15.01
C SER A 1085 -97.57 18.90 14.01
N PHE A 1086 -98.46 19.75 14.49
CA PHE A 1086 -99.43 20.49 13.68
C PHE A 1086 -99.32 21.96 14.06
N ALA A 1087 -99.00 22.84 13.11
CA ALA A 1087 -98.79 24.26 13.39
C ALA A 1087 -99.57 25.16 12.42
N VAL A 1088 -100.16 26.24 12.97
CA VAL A 1088 -101.04 27.18 12.28
C VAL A 1088 -100.66 28.61 12.70
N ASN A 1089 -100.40 29.49 11.74
CA ASN A 1089 -100.00 30.88 11.98
C ASN A 1089 -100.80 31.85 11.08
N TRP A 1090 -101.50 32.79 11.70
CA TRP A 1090 -102.48 33.71 11.10
C TRP A 1090 -102.09 35.19 11.37
N TYR A 1091 -100.79 35.52 11.33
CA TYR A 1091 -100.18 36.85 11.59
C TYR A 1091 -100.35 37.41 13.02
N ILE A 1092 -101.56 37.41 13.55
CA ILE A 1092 -101.94 37.97 14.87
C ILE A 1092 -102.10 36.85 15.91
N PHE A 1093 -102.31 35.61 15.46
CA PHE A 1093 -102.42 34.42 16.28
C PHE A 1093 -101.54 33.31 15.69
N GLY A 1094 -100.76 32.64 16.52
CA GLY A 1094 -99.99 31.45 16.16
C GLY A 1094 -100.23 30.34 17.17
N GLY A 1095 -99.97 29.08 16.79
CA GLY A 1095 -99.99 27.97 17.73
C GLY A 1095 -99.86 26.61 17.07
N GLY A 1096 -99.64 25.60 17.90
CA GLY A 1096 -99.48 24.22 17.45
C GLY A 1096 -99.67 23.18 18.54
N ILE A 1097 -99.78 21.92 18.09
CA ILE A 1097 -99.87 20.73 18.91
C ILE A 1097 -98.82 19.74 18.42
N GLU A 1098 -97.96 19.29 19.33
CA GLU A 1098 -97.05 18.16 19.15
C GLU A 1098 -97.59 16.96 19.94
N LEU A 1099 -97.75 15.82 19.30
CA LEU A 1099 -98.05 14.52 19.91
C LEU A 1099 -96.82 13.63 19.76
N TYR A 1100 -96.48 12.79 20.73
CA TYR A 1100 -95.29 11.93 20.61
C TYR A 1100 -95.30 10.66 21.46
N ALA A 1101 -94.54 9.64 21.01
CA ALA A 1101 -94.23 8.43 21.76
C ALA A 1101 -92.95 7.73 21.28
N GLY A 1102 -92.14 7.21 22.20
CA GLY A 1102 -91.04 6.27 21.98
C GLY A 1102 -91.25 4.96 22.75
N LEU A 1103 -90.76 3.83 22.21
CA LEU A 1103 -90.82 2.52 22.85
C LEU A 1103 -89.69 1.61 22.34
N GLY A 1104 -89.04 0.89 23.24
CA GLY A 1104 -88.00 -0.08 22.96
C GLY A 1104 -87.90 -1.21 23.97
N ALA A 1105 -87.11 -2.22 23.64
CA ALA A 1105 -86.93 -3.47 24.37
C ALA A 1105 -85.48 -3.96 24.20
N PHE A 1106 -84.77 -4.13 25.32
CA PHE A 1106 -83.35 -4.51 25.38
C PHE A 1106 -83.14 -5.82 26.16
N SER A 1107 -82.21 -6.69 25.78
CA SER A 1107 -82.01 -7.99 26.46
C SER A 1107 -81.23 -7.91 27.78
N VAL A 1108 -80.70 -6.74 28.12
CA VAL A 1108 -79.90 -6.46 29.33
C VAL A 1108 -80.51 -5.26 30.06
N ALA A 1109 -80.47 -5.24 31.39
CA ALA A 1109 -80.92 -4.12 32.23
C ALA A 1109 -79.72 -3.33 32.80
N PRO A 1110 -79.88 -2.05 33.17
CA PRO A 1110 -78.83 -1.27 33.83
C PRO A 1110 -78.40 -1.85 35.18
N PRO A 1111 -77.17 -1.55 35.68
CA PRO A 1111 -76.73 -1.94 37.01
C PRO A 1111 -77.72 -1.46 38.11
N GLY A 1112 -78.25 -2.41 38.90
CA GLY A 1112 -79.28 -2.15 39.91
C GLY A 1112 -80.72 -2.42 39.46
N LEU A 1113 -80.94 -2.78 38.20
CA LEU A 1113 -82.23 -3.20 37.64
C LEU A 1113 -82.12 -4.65 37.10
N SER A 1114 -83.26 -5.33 36.91
CA SER A 1114 -83.28 -6.75 36.50
C SER A 1114 -84.22 -7.00 35.32
N SER A 1115 -83.73 -7.72 34.30
CA SER A 1115 -84.55 -8.33 33.23
C SER A 1115 -85.19 -9.67 33.66
N ALA A 1116 -84.75 -10.25 34.78
CA ALA A 1116 -85.36 -11.43 35.39
C ALA A 1116 -86.39 -11.03 36.46
N TRP A 1117 -87.62 -11.55 36.34
CA TRP A 1117 -88.57 -11.61 37.45
C TRP A 1117 -88.08 -12.65 38.48
N PRO A 1118 -88.16 -12.38 39.81
CA PRO A 1118 -87.58 -13.26 40.83
C PRO A 1118 -87.98 -14.74 40.72
N ASP A 1119 -89.25 -15.01 40.42
CA ASP A 1119 -89.80 -16.37 40.33
C ASP A 1119 -89.84 -16.94 38.89
N LEU A 1120 -89.37 -16.19 37.88
CA LEU A 1120 -89.45 -16.55 36.45
C LEU A 1120 -88.11 -16.38 35.70
N ALA A 1121 -86.98 -16.54 36.39
CA ALA A 1121 -85.63 -16.38 35.83
C ALA A 1121 -85.29 -17.26 34.60
N ILE A 1122 -86.13 -18.26 34.27
CA ILE A 1122 -86.02 -19.10 33.06
C ILE A 1122 -86.56 -18.39 31.81
N ILE A 1123 -87.50 -17.44 31.97
CA ILE A 1123 -88.11 -16.68 30.88
C ILE A 1123 -87.65 -15.22 30.98
N GLY A 1124 -86.43 -14.96 30.49
CA GLY A 1124 -85.87 -13.61 30.45
C GLY A 1124 -86.69 -12.69 29.55
N LEU A 1125 -87.42 -11.76 30.15
CA LEU A 1125 -88.18 -10.72 29.44
C LEU A 1125 -87.24 -9.53 29.13
N PRO A 1126 -87.35 -8.91 27.95
CA PRO A 1126 -86.52 -7.77 27.63
C PRO A 1126 -86.86 -6.57 28.52
N TYR A 1127 -85.84 -5.81 28.89
CA TYR A 1127 -85.91 -4.52 29.53
C TYR A 1127 -86.57 -3.50 28.60
N VAL A 1128 -87.84 -3.19 28.87
CA VAL A 1128 -88.67 -2.29 28.06
C VAL A 1128 -88.51 -0.86 28.58
N LEU A 1129 -88.30 0.08 27.66
CA LEU A 1129 -88.25 1.51 27.93
C LEU A 1129 -89.20 2.23 26.97
N GLY A 1130 -89.87 3.27 27.43
CA GLY A 1130 -90.72 4.10 26.57
C GLY A 1130 -90.88 5.51 27.09
N SER A 1131 -91.38 6.37 26.22
CA SER A 1131 -91.81 7.73 26.52
C SER A 1131 -93.08 8.03 25.73
N ALA A 1132 -93.93 8.93 26.21
CA ALA A 1132 -95.06 9.47 25.47
C ALA A 1132 -95.34 10.89 25.94
N GLY A 1133 -95.98 11.70 25.11
CA GLY A 1133 -96.33 13.05 25.51
C GLY A 1133 -97.09 13.86 24.48
N VAL A 1134 -97.47 15.06 24.92
CA VAL A 1134 -98.21 16.06 24.17
C VAL A 1134 -97.68 17.43 24.58
N CYS A 1135 -97.40 18.32 23.63
CA CYS A 1135 -97.09 19.73 23.90
C CYS A 1135 -97.98 20.61 23.04
N VAL A 1136 -98.76 21.50 23.66
CA VAL A 1136 -99.59 22.50 22.98
C VAL A 1136 -98.95 23.87 23.23
N HIS A 1137 -98.84 24.71 22.21
CA HIS A 1137 -98.34 26.08 22.35
C HIS A 1137 -99.17 27.06 21.52
N GLY A 1138 -99.19 28.32 21.94
CA GLY A 1138 -99.96 29.39 21.31
C GLY A 1138 -99.40 30.78 21.61
N GLU A 1139 -99.61 31.68 20.66
CA GLU A 1139 -99.09 33.05 20.64
C GLU A 1139 -100.17 34.03 20.19
N ILE A 1140 -100.20 35.21 20.80
CA ILE A 1140 -101.16 36.28 20.53
C ILE A 1140 -100.39 37.59 20.29
N LEU A 1141 -100.85 38.37 19.30
CA LEU A 1141 -100.26 39.65 18.87
C LEU A 1141 -98.77 39.53 18.50
N GLY A 1142 -98.42 38.52 17.69
CA GLY A 1142 -97.05 38.30 17.21
C GLY A 1142 -96.07 37.91 18.32
N GLY A 1143 -96.55 37.13 19.30
CA GLY A 1143 -95.76 36.61 20.42
C GLY A 1143 -95.71 37.50 21.67
N LEU A 1144 -96.34 38.69 21.64
CA LEU A 1144 -96.43 39.60 22.80
C LEU A 1144 -97.07 38.95 24.05
N VAL A 1145 -97.91 37.93 23.85
CA VAL A 1145 -98.30 36.97 24.88
C VAL A 1145 -98.15 35.57 24.28
N SER A 1146 -97.51 34.66 25.03
CA SER A 1146 -97.43 33.24 24.68
C SER A 1146 -97.88 32.36 25.83
N ALA A 1147 -98.40 31.19 25.51
CA ALA A 1147 -98.75 30.14 26.45
C ALA A 1147 -98.42 28.77 25.86
N SER A 1148 -97.84 27.89 26.67
CA SER A 1148 -97.67 26.49 26.32
C SER A 1148 -98.04 25.58 27.48
N GLY A 1149 -98.35 24.33 27.16
CA GLY A 1149 -98.63 23.29 28.14
C GLY A 1149 -98.21 21.94 27.60
N TRP A 1150 -97.48 21.17 28.41
CA TRP A 1150 -96.97 19.86 28.04
C TRP A 1150 -97.41 18.78 29.03
N CYS A 1151 -97.37 17.55 28.55
CA CYS A 1151 -97.51 16.33 29.33
C CYS A 1151 -96.51 15.32 28.77
N ASN A 1152 -95.67 14.78 29.65
CA ASN A 1152 -94.72 13.70 29.39
C ASN A 1152 -95.12 12.48 30.21
N LEU A 1153 -94.71 11.30 29.76
CA LEU A 1153 -94.85 10.01 30.44
C LEU A 1153 -93.69 9.11 30.03
N ALA A 1154 -92.63 9.05 30.83
CA ALA A 1154 -91.61 8.00 30.71
C ALA A 1154 -92.12 6.68 31.31
N MET A 1155 -91.61 5.56 30.82
CA MET A 1155 -91.86 4.22 31.37
C MET A 1155 -90.64 3.30 31.22
N GLY A 1156 -90.48 2.37 32.15
CA GLY A 1156 -89.38 1.41 32.22
C GLY A 1156 -89.79 0.11 32.91
N GLY A 1157 -89.18 -1.02 32.56
CA GLY A 1157 -89.46 -2.34 33.13
C GLY A 1157 -88.47 -3.40 32.64
N PRO A 1158 -88.47 -4.63 33.17
CA PRO A 1158 -89.65 -5.30 33.71
C PRO A 1158 -89.75 -5.25 35.23
N VAL A 1159 -88.63 -5.09 35.95
CA VAL A 1159 -88.60 -5.05 37.43
C VAL A 1159 -87.54 -4.05 37.95
N PRO A 1160 -87.94 -3.09 38.80
CA PRO A 1160 -89.31 -2.60 38.99
C PRO A 1160 -89.92 -2.08 37.67
N ILE A 1161 -91.25 -2.10 37.56
CA ILE A 1161 -91.94 -1.29 36.56
C ILE A 1161 -91.95 0.14 37.09
N THR A 1162 -91.31 1.04 36.35
CA THR A 1162 -91.24 2.48 36.65
C THR A 1162 -92.03 3.26 35.61
N PHE A 1163 -92.68 4.34 36.01
CA PHE A 1163 -93.19 5.35 35.08
C PHE A 1163 -93.10 6.74 35.71
N GLU A 1164 -92.95 7.79 34.91
CA GLU A 1164 -92.77 9.16 35.40
C GLU A 1164 -93.51 10.11 34.47
N GLY A 1165 -94.60 10.71 34.97
CA GLY A 1165 -95.47 11.59 34.21
C GLY A 1165 -95.36 13.05 34.66
N THR A 1166 -94.74 13.91 33.85
CA THR A 1166 -94.64 15.35 34.11
C THR A 1166 -95.63 16.11 33.25
N PHE A 1167 -96.60 16.81 33.84
CA PHE A 1167 -97.35 17.84 33.13
C PHE A 1167 -96.90 19.23 33.57
N GLY A 1168 -96.86 20.17 32.62
CA GLY A 1168 -96.39 21.54 32.84
C GLY A 1168 -97.20 22.55 32.05
N LEU A 1169 -97.24 23.78 32.54
CA LEU A 1169 -97.89 24.94 31.91
C LEU A 1169 -96.99 26.16 32.07
N GLU A 1170 -96.63 26.82 30.97
CA GLU A 1170 -95.85 28.05 30.95
C GLU A 1170 -96.61 29.17 30.23
N GLY A 1171 -96.68 30.35 30.84
CA GLY A 1171 -97.24 31.56 30.22
C GLY A 1171 -96.28 32.73 30.33
N CYS A 1172 -96.03 33.42 29.22
CA CYS A 1172 -95.19 34.61 29.14
C CYS A 1172 -95.97 35.82 28.63
N VAL A 1173 -95.71 36.99 29.22
CA VAL A 1173 -96.26 38.29 28.79
C VAL A 1173 -95.11 39.27 28.58
N LEU A 1174 -95.14 40.00 27.46
CA LEU A 1174 -94.16 41.02 27.08
C LEU A 1174 -92.70 40.53 27.06
N TRP A 1175 -92.47 39.22 26.90
CA TRP A 1175 -91.14 38.58 26.83
C TRP A 1175 -90.27 38.68 28.10
N VAL A 1176 -90.70 39.39 29.15
CA VAL A 1176 -89.90 39.62 30.39
C VAL A 1176 -90.53 39.06 31.66
N ILE A 1177 -91.79 38.63 31.62
CA ILE A 1177 -92.48 37.97 32.75
C ILE A 1177 -93.04 36.64 32.25
N CYS A 1178 -92.37 35.56 32.63
CA CYS A 1178 -92.81 34.18 32.41
C CYS A 1178 -93.09 33.52 33.75
N ALA A 1179 -94.12 32.67 33.80
CA ALA A 1179 -94.40 31.79 34.92
C ALA A 1179 -94.70 30.39 34.39
N SER A 1180 -93.92 29.40 34.85
CA SER A 1180 -94.19 27.99 34.64
C SER A 1180 -94.66 27.32 35.93
N VAL A 1181 -95.47 26.27 35.80
CA VAL A 1181 -95.79 25.34 36.88
C VAL A 1181 -95.80 23.92 36.33
N ASP A 1182 -94.93 23.09 36.91
CA ASP A 1182 -94.74 21.69 36.52
C ASP A 1182 -95.10 20.78 37.69
N VAL A 1183 -95.68 19.62 37.40
CA VAL A 1183 -96.05 18.57 38.36
C VAL A 1183 -95.63 17.22 37.79
N THR A 1184 -94.77 16.51 38.51
CA THR A 1184 -94.19 15.23 38.11
C THR A 1184 -94.67 14.11 39.03
N ALA A 1185 -95.62 13.30 38.56
CA ALA A 1185 -96.16 12.14 39.25
C ALA A 1185 -95.55 10.83 38.70
N GLY A 1186 -94.86 10.07 39.53
CA GLY A 1186 -94.13 8.88 39.08
C GLY A 1186 -94.10 7.72 40.08
N LEU A 1187 -93.67 6.57 39.58
CA LEU A 1187 -93.39 5.33 40.29
C LEU A 1187 -91.94 4.97 40.00
N GLY A 1188 -91.07 5.06 41.00
CA GLY A 1188 -89.66 4.70 40.92
C GLY A 1188 -89.29 3.49 41.77
N PRO A 1189 -87.99 3.11 41.83
CA PRO A 1189 -87.53 2.04 42.72
C PRO A 1189 -87.80 2.28 44.21
N GLY A 1190 -88.03 3.54 44.61
CA GLY A 1190 -88.42 3.93 45.97
C GLY A 1190 -89.94 4.03 46.22
N GLY A 1191 -90.79 3.69 45.24
CA GLY A 1191 -92.24 3.81 45.34
C GLY A 1191 -92.83 4.98 44.52
N PHE A 1192 -94.10 5.31 44.81
CA PHE A 1192 -94.84 6.38 44.13
C PHE A 1192 -94.55 7.75 44.76
N TYR A 1193 -94.38 8.78 43.92
CA TYR A 1193 -94.07 10.15 44.30
C TYR A 1193 -94.83 11.15 43.41
N ILE A 1194 -95.03 12.35 43.95
CA ILE A 1194 -95.45 13.54 43.18
C ILE A 1194 -94.55 14.69 43.66
N ASN A 1195 -93.90 15.38 42.72
CA ASN A 1195 -93.14 16.62 42.92
C ASN A 1195 -93.81 17.76 42.17
#